data_AF-A0A484FW04-F1
#
_entry.id   AF-A0A484FW04-F1
#
_cell.length_a   1.000
_cell.length_b   1.000
_cell.length_c   1.000
_cell.angle_alpha   90.00
_cell.angle_beta   90.00
_cell.angle_gamma   90.00
#
_symmetry.space_group_name_H-M   'P 1'
#
loop_
_entity.id
_entity.type
_entity.pdbx_description
1 polymer ?
#
loop_
_entity_poly.entity_id
_entity_poly.type
_entity_poly.pdbx_seq_one_letter_code
_entity_poly.pdbx_strand_id
1 'polypeptide(L)'
;MIDATSFLIFTAFLRRQTTNLGGLLFFIAVIATVLLAKLEIRPRRKLSLPVVGEKTDRDYRAALTAGRRLYPDQAFALPSEPPIVILPHGMINRLKSAPETQLSADKEVCRRGLGQYTDLGTPMPEMFHAIQIDLTRHVRDLVPTLQNQVAYAFERHLRLADDQDWKEVTAFELVKRVVTILNATAFVGTELARNEEWQEIAYNYSSDLRRAFDALNSWHPWLRPFVHPFIFRHIGFSARRQRVAEMLRPLIRKNETSSPRADTLLNYITGRLPPKDRDDSRLMARMQLRAALAGSDTVAQALTNAIFDIASDAGCAEQLRGEVSDLASATRNGRWDMTMLRSMSKLDSLLRESARLWAPFLLAMGRITTSPLRLDDGTVVPKDTTVYFDMYNAHRTPDKSHIEDMTSFNGLRFSEWRERDKLPNKYLAATTGADNLPFGHGAHSCPGRFFAVAEMKVVLCHLLLEYEFKLPSGKRPPTGYWGVATVMDRQAKMMIRRRRRNSDAMGFNIEVMTAEPGKKTKFGATITGLDINNISDEDLLSLRRAVWRHKLVIIKGQHDLKPIKHWELVTRLDPDAGPQNPELFMKDFHPRGGGILASRGVTGVPGAENVHVIGKGFQGDHFGLKDLNLNKSFSYENHLPTLPPEELENGHTRFQGWHFDAPLYSRDPPWFTAFRVLRLPRGPDVDIQWDDGSGYSMKSAPGLTMFFCCSQLYEELLSDEEKEMADNSWVEYAALPYEWNRNCKFKSTGLGIVSQGRELSDEELLRMGSEKEKIKRYPMVWINPETGRKSFQVQANAAKKLFIRRSADEKPQVVDDVAEVRRILLEMQSRILRPEYIMAPPEEEGDLLLWDNCATMHTRVDYPAHYGIKTCHQAATNASQGPIAPSPMPAV
;
A
#
# COMPACT_ATOMS: atom_id res chain seq x y z
N MET A 1 32.94 -59.21 3.39
CA MET A 1 32.28 -60.47 3.77
C MET A 1 32.57 -60.72 5.24
N ILE A 2 31.54 -60.63 6.09
CA ILE A 2 31.61 -61.03 7.50
C ILE A 2 30.40 -61.96 7.68
N ASP A 3 30.67 -63.17 8.17
CA ASP A 3 29.72 -64.28 8.30
C ASP A 3 28.58 -63.93 9.29
N ALA A 4 27.35 -64.34 8.94
CA ALA A 4 26.13 -64.09 9.70
C ALA A 4 26.20 -64.63 11.14
N THR A 5 27.00 -65.67 11.35
CA THR A 5 27.25 -66.27 12.67
C THR A 5 28.05 -65.33 13.59
N SER A 6 28.99 -64.55 13.04
CA SER A 6 29.78 -63.58 13.80
C SER A 6 28.97 -62.33 14.19
N PHE A 7 27.99 -61.93 13.36
CA PHE A 7 27.11 -60.80 13.65
C PHE A 7 26.10 -61.11 14.76
N LEU A 8 25.64 -62.36 14.85
CA LEU A 8 24.76 -62.84 15.91
C LEU A 8 25.47 -63.00 17.26
N ILE A 9 26.73 -63.44 17.28
CA ILE A 9 27.54 -63.49 18.51
C ILE A 9 27.90 -62.07 19.00
N PHE A 10 28.18 -61.15 18.07
CA PHE A 10 28.46 -59.74 18.39
C PHE A 10 27.23 -58.98 18.92
N THR A 11 26.04 -59.24 18.36
CA THR A 11 24.78 -58.66 18.86
C THR A 11 24.32 -59.26 20.18
N ALA A 12 24.60 -60.55 20.43
CA ALA A 12 24.36 -61.18 21.74
C ALA A 12 25.32 -60.65 22.83
N PHE A 13 26.57 -60.34 22.46
CA PHE A 13 27.54 -59.67 23.35
C PHE A 13 27.11 -58.23 23.68
N LEU A 14 26.63 -57.47 22.68
CA LEU A 14 26.10 -56.11 22.87
C LEU A 14 24.84 -56.06 23.73
N ARG A 15 23.97 -57.08 23.65
CA ARG A 15 22.74 -57.15 24.46
C ARG A 15 23.01 -57.43 25.95
N ARG A 16 24.21 -57.92 26.29
CA ARG A 16 24.61 -58.25 27.67
C ARG A 16 25.37 -57.12 28.40
N GLN A 17 25.79 -56.06 27.68
CA GLN A 17 26.54 -54.94 28.28
C GLN A 17 25.76 -53.60 28.37
N THR A 18 24.52 -53.53 27.90
CA THR A 18 23.71 -52.29 27.93
C THR A 18 23.09 -51.94 29.28
N THR A 19 23.37 -52.70 30.34
CA THR A 19 22.88 -52.40 31.71
C THR A 19 23.87 -51.61 32.57
N ASN A 20 25.07 -51.28 32.07
CA ASN A 20 26.06 -50.53 32.85
C ASN A 20 26.43 -49.22 32.15
N LEU A 21 26.40 -48.12 32.93
CA LEU A 21 26.71 -46.74 32.50
C LEU A 21 28.07 -46.64 31.78
N GLY A 22 29.02 -47.52 32.12
CA GLY A 22 30.33 -47.63 31.46
C GLY A 22 30.27 -48.10 29.99
N GLY A 23 29.32 -48.95 29.62
CA GLY A 23 29.16 -49.42 28.23
C GLY A 23 28.59 -48.33 27.32
N LEU A 24 27.67 -47.51 27.83
CA LEU A 24 27.14 -46.34 27.12
C LEU A 24 28.22 -45.26 26.95
N LEU A 25 29.01 -44.98 28.00
CA LEU A 25 30.13 -44.03 27.93
C LEU A 25 31.23 -44.50 26.99
N PHE A 26 31.54 -45.80 26.95
CA PHE A 26 32.48 -46.37 25.98
C PHE A 26 31.97 -46.25 24.54
N PHE A 27 30.69 -46.49 24.31
CA PHE A 27 30.07 -46.33 22.97
C PHE A 27 30.06 -44.86 22.52
N ILE A 28 29.76 -43.93 23.43
CA ILE A 28 29.86 -42.48 23.19
C ILE A 28 31.32 -42.09 22.92
N ALA A 29 32.29 -42.64 23.66
CA ALA A 29 33.72 -42.37 23.46
C ALA A 29 34.26 -42.95 22.14
N VAL A 30 33.79 -44.12 21.70
CA VAL A 30 34.16 -44.71 20.40
C VAL A 30 33.54 -43.91 19.26
N ILE A 31 32.28 -43.49 19.38
CA ILE A 31 31.64 -42.58 18.41
C ILE A 31 32.36 -41.23 18.38
N ALA A 32 32.69 -40.66 19.54
CA ALA A 32 33.44 -39.41 19.65
C ALA A 32 34.86 -39.54 19.05
N THR A 33 35.55 -40.66 19.26
CA THR A 33 36.88 -40.92 18.69
C THR A 33 36.83 -41.15 17.18
N VAL A 34 35.82 -41.87 16.67
CA VAL A 34 35.59 -42.02 15.22
C VAL A 34 35.15 -40.70 14.57
N LEU A 35 34.42 -39.87 15.31
CA LEU A 35 34.08 -38.50 14.90
C LEU A 35 35.32 -37.61 14.90
N LEU A 36 36.18 -37.66 15.92
CA LEU A 36 37.45 -36.92 16.02
C LEU A 36 38.45 -37.35 14.94
N ALA A 37 38.57 -38.66 14.67
CA ALA A 37 39.40 -39.18 13.59
C ALA A 37 38.87 -38.81 12.19
N LYS A 38 37.55 -38.59 12.05
CA LYS A 38 36.95 -38.07 10.80
C LYS A 38 36.90 -36.54 10.73
N LEU A 39 37.02 -35.84 11.87
CA LEU A 39 37.16 -34.38 11.97
C LEU A 39 38.52 -33.92 11.40
N GLU A 40 39.57 -34.74 11.53
CA GLU A 40 40.91 -34.42 11.00
C GLU A 40 41.14 -34.80 9.52
N ILE A 41 40.31 -35.63 8.89
CA ILE A 41 40.62 -36.24 7.59
C ILE A 41 39.54 -35.98 6.54
N ARG A 42 39.44 -34.73 6.08
CA ARG A 42 39.26 -34.49 4.63
C ARG A 42 40.52 -33.79 4.14
N PRO A 43 41.40 -34.47 3.36
CA PRO A 43 42.57 -33.81 2.82
C PRO A 43 42.13 -32.57 2.04
N ARG A 44 42.58 -31.39 2.50
CA ARG A 44 42.37 -30.11 1.82
C ARG A 44 42.96 -30.25 0.42
N ARG A 45 42.12 -30.24 -0.63
CA ARG A 45 42.61 -30.17 -2.01
C ARG A 45 43.32 -28.83 -2.17
N LYS A 46 44.65 -28.84 -2.27
CA LYS A 46 45.42 -27.67 -2.69
C LYS A 46 45.01 -27.33 -4.12
N LEU A 47 44.41 -26.16 -4.30
CA LEU A 47 44.22 -25.57 -5.64
C LEU A 47 45.61 -25.14 -6.14
N SER A 48 45.96 -25.52 -7.36
CA SER A 48 47.19 -25.06 -8.03
C SER A 48 46.98 -23.66 -8.64
N LEU A 49 46.49 -22.72 -7.82
CA LEU A 49 46.20 -21.34 -8.21
C LEU A 49 46.94 -20.39 -7.26
N PRO A 50 47.39 -19.23 -7.75
CA PRO A 50 47.93 -18.20 -6.88
C PRO A 50 46.86 -17.72 -5.89
N VAL A 51 47.23 -17.59 -4.62
CA VAL A 51 46.36 -17.03 -3.58
C VAL A 51 46.74 -15.57 -3.37
N VAL A 52 45.77 -14.67 -3.40
CA VAL A 52 46.01 -13.22 -3.28
C VAL A 52 45.30 -12.68 -2.05
N GLY A 53 46.06 -12.09 -1.13
CA GLY A 53 45.60 -11.60 0.18
C GLY A 53 45.96 -12.54 1.34
N GLU A 54 45.52 -12.19 2.54
CA GLU A 54 45.77 -12.94 3.77
C GLU A 54 44.48 -13.56 4.33
N LYS A 55 44.59 -14.70 5.05
CA LYS A 55 43.43 -15.35 5.68
C LYS A 55 42.75 -14.48 6.75
N THR A 56 43.50 -13.53 7.31
CA THR A 56 43.06 -12.56 8.31
C THR A 56 42.30 -11.38 7.69
N ASP A 57 42.31 -11.24 6.36
CA ASP A 57 41.62 -10.15 5.67
C ASP A 57 40.12 -10.21 5.91
N ARG A 58 39.57 -9.10 6.41
CA ARG A 58 38.14 -8.88 6.61
C ARG A 58 37.50 -8.12 5.45
N ASP A 59 38.27 -7.65 4.48
CA ASP A 59 37.83 -6.94 3.28
C ASP A 59 38.69 -7.38 2.09
N TYR A 60 38.08 -7.93 1.04
CA TYR A 60 38.82 -8.46 -0.12
C TYR A 60 39.02 -7.46 -1.27
N ARG A 61 38.66 -6.17 -1.14
CA ARG A 61 38.87 -5.19 -2.22
C ARG A 61 40.34 -5.04 -2.63
N ALA A 62 41.25 -4.97 -1.66
CA ALA A 62 42.68 -4.88 -1.91
C ALA A 62 43.20 -6.14 -2.61
N ALA A 63 42.78 -7.32 -2.14
CA ALA A 63 43.12 -8.60 -2.75
C ALA A 63 42.60 -8.73 -4.20
N LEU A 64 41.36 -8.28 -4.47
CA LEU A 64 40.79 -8.27 -5.81
C LEU A 64 41.57 -7.34 -6.75
N THR A 65 41.88 -6.13 -6.28
CA THR A 65 42.65 -5.15 -7.06
C THR A 65 44.06 -5.65 -7.38
N ALA A 66 44.74 -6.23 -6.38
CA ALA A 66 46.06 -6.84 -6.56
C ALA A 66 46.00 -8.06 -7.50
N GLY A 67 44.99 -8.91 -7.34
CA GLY A 67 44.79 -10.11 -8.15
C GLY A 67 44.56 -9.77 -9.61
N ARG A 68 43.70 -8.79 -9.91
CA ARG A 68 43.49 -8.30 -11.29
C ARG A 68 44.77 -7.72 -11.90
N ARG A 69 45.60 -7.04 -11.12
CA ARG A 69 46.86 -6.46 -11.61
C ARG A 69 47.92 -7.53 -11.88
N LEU A 70 48.04 -8.53 -11.00
CA LEU A 70 49.06 -9.58 -11.09
C LEU A 70 48.65 -10.69 -12.07
N TYR A 71 47.35 -10.95 -12.21
CA TYR A 71 46.78 -12.06 -12.98
C TYR A 71 45.60 -11.58 -13.85
N PRO A 72 45.81 -10.65 -14.81
CA PRO A 72 44.72 -10.04 -15.57
C PRO A 72 43.91 -11.06 -16.41
N ASP A 73 44.60 -12.05 -16.99
CA ASP A 73 44.02 -13.08 -17.86
C ASP A 73 44.09 -14.49 -17.25
N GLN A 74 44.46 -14.60 -15.97
CA GLN A 74 44.61 -15.88 -15.27
C GLN A 74 43.70 -15.94 -14.04
N ALA A 75 43.29 -17.15 -13.64
CA ALA A 75 42.51 -17.32 -12.42
C ALA A 75 43.40 -17.22 -11.18
N PHE A 76 42.84 -16.68 -10.10
CA PHE A 76 43.48 -16.63 -8.78
C PHE A 76 42.47 -16.98 -7.69
N ALA A 77 42.93 -17.25 -6.47
CA ALA A 77 42.07 -17.58 -5.34
C ALA A 77 42.14 -16.50 -4.24
N LEU A 78 40.99 -16.18 -3.65
CA LEU A 78 40.92 -15.43 -2.40
C LEU A 78 41.13 -16.39 -1.20
N PRO A 79 41.77 -15.92 -0.12
CA PRO A 79 42.15 -16.72 1.05
C PRO A 79 40.96 -17.00 1.99
N SER A 80 39.80 -17.38 1.45
CA SER A 80 38.63 -17.80 2.20
C SER A 80 38.66 -19.31 2.50
N GLU A 81 37.84 -19.77 3.45
CA GLU A 81 37.62 -21.20 3.70
C GLU A 81 36.14 -21.58 3.49
N PRO A 82 35.81 -22.38 2.45
CA PRO A 82 36.69 -22.86 1.37
C PRO A 82 37.16 -21.70 0.45
N PRO A 83 38.26 -21.89 -0.32
CA PRO A 83 38.78 -20.86 -1.22
C PRO A 83 37.76 -20.46 -2.30
N ILE A 84 37.68 -19.17 -2.58
CA ILE A 84 36.90 -18.60 -3.68
C ILE A 84 37.84 -18.35 -4.85
N VAL A 85 37.57 -18.96 -6.00
CA VAL A 85 38.36 -18.76 -7.23
C VAL A 85 37.73 -17.62 -8.05
N ILE A 86 38.56 -16.66 -8.43
CA ILE A 86 38.20 -15.57 -9.34
C ILE A 86 38.64 -15.95 -10.74
N LEU A 87 37.67 -15.99 -11.66
CA LEU A 87 37.90 -16.28 -13.08
C LEU A 87 38.27 -15.00 -13.86
N PRO A 88 39.06 -15.12 -14.93
CA PRO A 88 39.37 -13.99 -15.81
C PRO A 88 38.12 -13.34 -16.40
N HIS A 89 38.07 -12.01 -16.44
CA HIS A 89 36.91 -11.26 -16.92
C HIS A 89 36.52 -11.62 -18.37
N GLY A 90 37.52 -11.84 -19.24
CA GLY A 90 37.31 -12.22 -20.64
C GLY A 90 36.48 -13.50 -20.83
N MET A 91 36.43 -14.37 -19.82
CA MET A 91 35.69 -15.63 -19.89
C MET A 91 34.18 -15.49 -19.64
N ILE A 92 33.67 -14.32 -19.22
CA ILE A 92 32.25 -14.13 -18.92
C ILE A 92 31.36 -14.55 -20.09
N ASN A 93 31.66 -14.10 -21.31
CA ASN A 93 30.83 -14.41 -22.47
C ASN A 93 30.82 -15.89 -22.83
N ARG A 94 31.91 -16.61 -22.56
CA ARG A 94 32.02 -18.07 -22.76
C ARG A 94 31.21 -18.84 -21.71
N LEU A 95 31.24 -18.39 -20.45
CA LEU A 95 30.72 -19.15 -19.30
C LEU A 95 29.33 -18.71 -18.83
N LYS A 96 28.79 -17.59 -19.30
CA LYS A 96 27.49 -17.03 -18.85
C LYS A 96 26.29 -17.96 -19.01
N SER A 97 26.37 -18.89 -19.95
CA SER A 97 25.33 -19.87 -20.24
C SER A 97 25.85 -21.31 -20.15
N ALA A 98 26.93 -21.54 -19.40
CA ALA A 98 27.41 -22.88 -19.13
C ALA A 98 26.32 -23.70 -18.43
N PRO A 99 26.13 -24.98 -18.79
CA PRO A 99 25.09 -25.82 -18.21
C PRO A 99 25.39 -26.15 -16.73
N GLU A 100 24.34 -26.42 -15.95
CA GLU A 100 24.42 -26.84 -14.53
C GLU A 100 25.30 -28.10 -14.33
N THR A 101 25.48 -28.92 -15.36
CA THR A 101 26.37 -30.11 -15.39
C THR A 101 27.86 -29.78 -15.49
N GLN A 102 28.21 -28.52 -15.79
CA GLN A 102 29.58 -28.00 -15.77
C GLN A 102 29.79 -26.93 -14.68
N LEU A 103 28.89 -25.95 -14.59
CA LEU A 103 28.93 -24.85 -13.63
C LEU A 103 27.54 -24.62 -13.06
N SER A 104 27.36 -24.91 -11.77
CA SER A 104 26.05 -24.88 -11.11
C SER A 104 25.84 -23.64 -10.25
N ALA A 105 24.81 -22.85 -10.57
CA ALA A 105 24.38 -21.72 -9.74
C ALA A 105 23.59 -22.22 -8.53
N ASP A 106 22.72 -23.21 -8.74
CA ASP A 106 21.87 -23.76 -7.68
C ASP A 106 22.71 -24.37 -6.55
N LYS A 107 23.78 -25.10 -6.89
CA LYS A 107 24.71 -25.64 -5.88
C LYS A 107 25.47 -24.55 -5.15
N GLU A 108 25.85 -23.45 -5.82
CA GLU A 108 26.49 -22.30 -5.15
C GLU A 108 25.56 -21.72 -4.09
N VAL A 109 24.33 -21.39 -4.48
CA VAL A 109 23.33 -20.81 -3.58
C VAL A 109 23.01 -21.79 -2.45
N CYS A 110 22.90 -23.08 -2.74
CA CYS A 110 22.67 -24.13 -1.75
C CYS A 110 23.84 -24.23 -0.76
N ARG A 111 25.09 -24.22 -1.22
CA ARG A 111 26.28 -24.23 -0.33
C ARG A 111 26.33 -22.98 0.54
N ARG A 112 26.17 -21.80 -0.06
CA ARG A 112 26.26 -20.51 0.63
C ARG A 112 25.11 -20.28 1.61
N GLY A 113 23.92 -20.79 1.30
CA GLY A 113 22.72 -20.63 2.13
C GLY A 113 22.40 -21.80 3.06
N LEU A 114 23.21 -22.87 3.08
CA LEU A 114 22.89 -24.14 3.73
C LEU A 114 21.52 -24.70 3.29
N GLY A 115 21.31 -24.74 1.97
CA GLY A 115 20.06 -25.05 1.31
C GLY A 115 19.40 -26.36 1.70
N GLN A 116 20.18 -27.35 2.12
CA GLN A 116 19.67 -28.61 2.65
C GLN A 116 18.84 -28.45 3.94
N TYR A 117 18.95 -27.31 4.63
CA TYR A 117 18.13 -26.96 5.80
C TYR A 117 17.21 -25.78 5.51
N THR A 118 17.69 -24.76 4.80
CA THR A 118 16.95 -23.49 4.59
C THR A 118 16.09 -23.46 3.34
N ASP A 119 16.22 -24.46 2.45
CA ASP A 119 15.66 -24.54 1.10
C ASP A 119 16.27 -23.58 0.06
N LEU A 120 17.26 -22.76 0.43
CA LEU A 120 17.95 -21.89 -0.52
C LEU A 120 18.71 -22.70 -1.57
N GLY A 121 18.60 -22.35 -2.84
CA GLY A 121 19.27 -23.08 -3.92
C GLY A 121 18.68 -24.46 -4.22
N THR A 122 17.56 -24.84 -3.58
CA THR A 122 16.77 -26.00 -4.03
C THR A 122 16.13 -25.69 -5.40
N PRO A 123 16.02 -26.66 -6.32
CA PRO A 123 15.38 -26.43 -7.62
C PRO A 123 13.90 -26.07 -7.46
N MET A 124 13.46 -24.98 -8.09
CA MET A 124 12.06 -24.52 -8.13
C MET A 124 11.74 -23.92 -9.52
N PRO A 125 11.84 -24.71 -10.61
CA PRO A 125 11.78 -24.19 -11.98
C PRO A 125 10.45 -23.50 -12.29
N GLU A 126 9.33 -23.95 -11.72
CA GLU A 126 8.00 -23.35 -11.91
C GLU A 126 7.97 -21.91 -11.40
N MET A 127 8.55 -21.66 -10.21
CA MET A 127 8.68 -20.32 -9.64
C MET A 127 9.57 -19.42 -10.50
N PHE A 128 10.74 -19.92 -10.91
CA PHE A 128 11.65 -19.14 -11.74
C PHE A 128 11.05 -18.78 -13.09
N HIS A 129 10.39 -19.72 -13.76
CA HIS A 129 9.69 -19.46 -15.02
C HIS A 129 8.51 -18.50 -14.84
N ALA A 130 7.75 -18.61 -13.74
CA ALA A 130 6.67 -17.67 -13.44
C ALA A 130 7.19 -16.22 -13.32
N ILE A 131 8.33 -16.03 -12.66
CA ILE A 131 8.98 -14.71 -12.52
C ILE A 131 9.51 -14.22 -13.88
N GLN A 132 10.24 -15.07 -14.61
CA GLN A 132 10.91 -14.70 -15.86
C GLN A 132 9.94 -14.39 -17.00
N ILE A 133 8.81 -15.10 -17.07
CA ILE A 133 7.88 -15.04 -18.19
C ILE A 133 6.63 -14.25 -17.81
N ASP A 134 5.89 -14.72 -16.81
CA ASP A 134 4.53 -14.23 -16.54
C ASP A 134 4.57 -12.90 -15.81
N LEU A 135 5.29 -12.83 -14.69
CA LEU A 135 5.45 -11.58 -13.93
C LEU A 135 6.05 -10.48 -14.81
N THR A 136 7.08 -10.81 -15.59
CA THR A 136 7.73 -9.85 -16.51
C THR A 136 6.76 -9.29 -17.55
N ARG A 137 5.83 -10.10 -18.08
CA ARG A 137 4.78 -9.62 -19.01
C ARG A 137 3.76 -8.73 -18.30
N HIS A 138 3.40 -9.08 -17.07
CA HIS A 138 2.37 -8.38 -16.30
C HIS A 138 2.85 -7.08 -15.63
N VAL A 139 4.17 -6.83 -15.54
CA VAL A 139 4.71 -5.56 -15.01
C VAL A 139 3.98 -4.34 -15.57
N ARG A 140 3.64 -4.35 -16.87
CA ARG A 140 2.93 -3.24 -17.53
C ARG A 140 1.60 -2.90 -16.87
N ASP A 141 0.81 -3.92 -16.56
CA ASP A 141 -0.55 -3.77 -16.07
C ASP A 141 -0.53 -3.53 -14.54
N LEU A 142 0.60 -3.82 -13.89
CA LEU A 142 0.80 -3.66 -12.45
C LEU A 142 1.21 -2.22 -12.05
N VAL A 143 1.78 -1.41 -12.97
CA VAL A 143 2.28 -0.06 -12.65
C VAL A 143 1.24 0.84 -11.95
N PRO A 144 -0.02 0.97 -12.41
CA PRO A 144 -1.02 1.79 -11.73
C PRO A 144 -1.32 1.29 -10.32
N THR A 145 -1.33 -0.02 -10.14
CA THR A 145 -1.52 -0.63 -8.81
C THR A 145 -0.35 -0.33 -7.89
N LEU A 146 0.90 -0.41 -8.38
CA LEU A 146 2.08 -0.05 -7.59
C LEU A 146 2.10 1.44 -7.23
N GLN A 147 1.64 2.33 -8.12
CA GLN A 147 1.48 3.76 -7.83
C GLN A 147 0.55 3.98 -6.62
N ASN A 148 -0.59 3.30 -6.58
CA ASN A 148 -1.52 3.41 -5.45
C ASN A 148 -0.94 2.80 -4.16
N GLN A 149 -0.26 1.65 -4.27
CA GLN A 149 0.30 0.97 -3.10
C GLN A 149 1.53 1.68 -2.54
N VAL A 150 2.33 2.35 -3.37
CA VAL A 150 3.45 3.16 -2.87
C VAL A 150 2.96 4.35 -2.07
N ALA A 151 1.93 5.06 -2.56
CA ALA A 151 1.30 6.13 -1.80
C ALA A 151 0.80 5.62 -0.44
N TYR A 152 0.00 4.54 -0.45
CA TYR A 152 -0.47 3.90 0.78
C TYR A 152 0.66 3.51 1.74
N ALA A 153 1.76 2.93 1.23
CA ALA A 153 2.88 2.49 2.05
C ALA A 153 3.61 3.67 2.72
N PHE A 154 3.86 4.75 1.97
CA PHE A 154 4.46 5.95 2.53
C PHE A 154 3.53 6.60 3.56
N GLU A 155 2.24 6.75 3.28
CA GLU A 155 1.24 7.26 4.24
C GLU A 155 1.24 6.47 5.55
N ARG A 156 1.17 5.15 5.44
CA ARG A 156 1.11 4.22 6.59
C ARG A 156 2.32 4.34 7.50
N HIS A 157 3.53 4.45 6.92
CA HIS A 157 4.79 4.40 7.67
C HIS A 157 5.33 5.78 8.04
N LEU A 158 5.05 6.82 7.26
CA LEU A 158 5.46 8.18 7.57
C LEU A 158 4.46 8.91 8.46
N ARG A 159 3.14 8.76 8.22
CA ARG A 159 2.08 9.50 8.94
C ARG A 159 2.42 10.99 9.11
N LEU A 160 2.92 11.61 8.03
CA LEU A 160 3.29 13.02 8.03
C LEU A 160 2.05 13.87 7.81
N ALA A 161 1.79 14.81 8.71
CA ALA A 161 0.90 15.92 8.41
C ALA A 161 1.55 16.81 7.34
N ASP A 162 0.74 17.55 6.61
CA ASP A 162 1.24 18.26 5.43
C ASP A 162 1.98 19.57 5.72
N ASP A 163 1.68 20.17 6.86
CA ASP A 163 2.38 21.32 7.44
C ASP A 163 3.55 20.88 8.34
N GLN A 164 3.64 19.58 8.66
CA GLN A 164 4.74 19.03 9.43
C GLN A 164 6.05 19.31 8.72
N ASP A 165 6.96 19.94 9.44
CA ASP A 165 8.32 20.16 8.95
C ASP A 165 9.10 18.83 8.93
N TRP A 166 10.43 18.88 8.79
CA TRP A 166 11.29 17.71 8.71
C TRP A 166 11.06 16.65 9.80
N LYS A 167 10.78 15.41 9.39
CA LYS A 167 10.78 14.21 10.25
C LYS A 167 12.04 13.39 10.00
N GLU A 168 12.69 12.97 11.08
CA GLU A 168 13.78 12.00 11.00
C GLU A 168 13.24 10.58 10.89
N VAL A 169 13.77 9.80 9.94
CA VAL A 169 13.46 8.39 9.75
C VAL A 169 14.72 7.56 9.50
N THR A 170 14.68 6.27 9.83
CA THR A 170 15.72 5.32 9.40
C THR A 170 15.45 4.95 7.93
N ALA A 171 16.34 5.34 7.02
CA ALA A 171 16.07 5.25 5.58
C ALA A 171 15.83 3.81 5.09
N PHE A 172 16.72 2.89 5.48
CA PHE A 172 16.60 1.48 5.07
C PHE A 172 15.33 0.82 5.60
N GLU A 173 14.93 1.12 6.84
CA GLU A 173 13.70 0.57 7.43
C GLU A 173 12.47 1.04 6.64
N LEU A 174 12.33 2.34 6.42
CA LEU A 174 11.21 2.91 5.66
C LEU A 174 11.12 2.30 4.27
N VAL A 175 12.23 2.32 3.53
CA VAL A 175 12.30 1.79 2.16
C VAL A 175 11.98 0.30 2.13
N LYS A 176 12.52 -0.49 3.06
CA LYS A 176 12.26 -1.92 3.12
C LYS A 176 10.80 -2.23 3.43
N ARG A 177 10.14 -1.46 4.30
CA ARG A 177 8.70 -1.62 4.57
C ARG A 177 7.86 -1.31 3.32
N VAL A 178 8.18 -0.25 2.59
CA VAL A 178 7.54 0.09 1.31
C VAL A 178 7.71 -1.04 0.29
N VAL A 179 8.95 -1.49 0.05
CA VAL A 179 9.26 -2.60 -0.87
C VAL A 179 8.56 -3.90 -0.47
N THR A 180 8.39 -4.17 0.82
CA THR A 180 7.68 -5.36 1.29
C THR A 180 6.20 -5.34 0.85
N ILE A 181 5.55 -4.18 0.91
CA ILE A 181 4.15 -4.00 0.47
C ILE A 181 4.03 -4.11 -1.06
N LEU A 182 4.95 -3.50 -1.82
CA LEU A 182 4.92 -3.53 -3.29
C LEU A 182 5.18 -4.95 -3.82
N ASN A 183 6.18 -5.65 -3.28
CA ASN A 183 6.41 -7.07 -3.57
C ASN A 183 5.16 -7.91 -3.27
N ALA A 184 4.58 -7.77 -2.08
CA ALA A 184 3.38 -8.51 -1.71
C ALA A 184 2.21 -8.24 -2.66
N THR A 185 2.06 -6.99 -3.12
CA THR A 185 1.03 -6.60 -4.09
C THR A 185 1.17 -7.39 -5.39
N ALA A 186 2.39 -7.49 -5.92
CA ALA A 186 2.69 -8.26 -7.12
C ALA A 186 2.56 -9.77 -6.91
N PHE A 187 2.87 -10.25 -5.70
CA PHE A 187 3.05 -11.66 -5.44
C PHE A 187 1.78 -12.37 -5.01
N VAL A 188 1.00 -11.74 -4.13
CA VAL A 188 -0.18 -12.31 -3.47
C VAL A 188 -1.42 -11.42 -3.56
N GLY A 189 -1.32 -10.27 -4.24
CA GLY A 189 -2.42 -9.32 -4.42
C GLY A 189 -2.55 -8.29 -3.29
N THR A 190 -3.34 -7.25 -3.53
CA THR A 190 -3.49 -6.08 -2.64
C THR A 190 -4.09 -6.43 -1.28
N GLU A 191 -5.01 -7.41 -1.23
CA GLU A 191 -5.68 -7.86 -0.01
C GLU A 191 -4.66 -8.37 1.02
N LEU A 192 -3.84 -9.35 0.63
CA LEU A 192 -2.82 -9.92 1.54
C LEU A 192 -1.60 -8.99 1.68
N ALA A 193 -1.31 -8.15 0.68
CA ALA A 193 -0.25 -7.14 0.79
C ALA A 193 -0.47 -6.14 1.93
N ARG A 194 -1.73 -5.87 2.29
CA ARG A 194 -2.10 -4.97 3.39
C ARG A 194 -2.21 -5.67 4.74
N ASN A 195 -2.14 -6.99 4.79
CA ASN A 195 -2.19 -7.76 6.03
C ASN A 195 -0.89 -7.56 6.84
N GLU A 196 -1.02 -7.11 8.08
CA GLU A 196 0.11 -6.74 8.93
C GLU A 196 0.99 -7.94 9.30
N GLU A 197 0.37 -9.11 9.53
CA GLU A 197 1.09 -10.32 9.89
C GLU A 197 1.93 -10.85 8.72
N TRP A 198 1.38 -10.83 7.49
CA TRP A 198 2.15 -11.11 6.28
C TRP A 198 3.33 -10.16 6.13
N GLN A 199 3.09 -8.85 6.28
CA GLN A 199 4.12 -7.82 6.17
C GLN A 199 5.26 -8.08 7.17
N GLU A 200 4.94 -8.35 8.44
CA GLU A 200 5.94 -8.60 9.47
C GLU A 200 6.70 -9.91 9.24
N ILE A 201 6.06 -10.96 8.75
CA ILE A 201 6.76 -12.20 8.38
C ILE A 201 7.70 -11.95 7.20
N ALA A 202 7.22 -11.34 6.12
CA ALA A 202 8.00 -11.08 4.92
C ALA A 202 9.19 -10.14 5.18
N TYR A 203 8.95 -9.05 5.94
CA TYR A 203 9.98 -8.08 6.33
C TYR A 203 11.11 -8.73 7.14
N ASN A 204 10.76 -9.59 8.12
CA ASN A 204 11.75 -10.19 9.02
C ASN A 204 12.38 -11.48 8.47
N TYR A 205 11.85 -12.06 7.40
CA TYR A 205 12.27 -13.38 6.90
C TYR A 205 13.76 -13.49 6.61
N SER A 206 14.38 -12.43 6.08
CA SER A 206 15.82 -12.43 5.81
C SER A 206 16.67 -12.45 7.08
N SER A 207 16.24 -11.73 8.12
CA SER A 207 16.85 -11.72 9.44
C SER A 207 16.69 -13.07 10.13
N ASP A 208 15.53 -13.72 9.99
CA ASP A 208 15.27 -15.07 10.50
C ASP A 208 16.21 -16.10 9.86
N LEU A 209 16.37 -16.04 8.53
CA LEU A 209 17.30 -16.88 7.79
C LEU A 209 18.75 -16.64 8.20
N ARG A 210 19.15 -15.38 8.40
CA ARG A 210 20.50 -15.03 8.86
C ARG A 210 20.78 -15.64 10.23
N ARG A 211 19.86 -15.45 11.18
CA ARG A 211 19.96 -16.05 12.53
C ARG A 211 20.04 -17.57 12.46
N ALA A 212 19.23 -18.20 11.62
CA ALA A 212 19.27 -19.65 11.42
C ALA A 212 20.60 -20.11 10.83
N PHE A 213 21.14 -19.38 9.85
CA PHE A 213 22.44 -19.67 9.26
C PHE A 213 23.59 -19.52 10.26
N ASP A 214 23.62 -18.45 11.04
CA ASP A 214 24.64 -18.22 12.07
C ASP A 214 24.57 -19.30 13.16
N ALA A 215 23.37 -19.60 13.64
CA ALA A 215 23.13 -20.65 14.60
C ALA A 215 23.50 -22.04 14.07
N LEU A 216 23.37 -22.32 12.77
CA LEU A 216 23.80 -23.60 12.19
C LEU A 216 25.31 -23.68 12.00
N ASN A 217 25.97 -22.57 11.67
CA ASN A 217 27.41 -22.55 11.43
C ASN A 217 28.25 -22.60 12.71
N SER A 218 27.67 -22.27 13.87
CA SER A 218 28.31 -22.52 15.17
C SER A 218 28.44 -24.01 15.51
N TRP A 219 27.71 -24.88 14.82
CA TRP A 219 27.81 -26.33 14.96
C TRP A 219 28.65 -26.95 13.84
N HIS A 220 29.39 -27.99 14.21
CA HIS A 220 30.10 -28.83 13.24
C HIS A 220 29.12 -29.42 12.20
N PRO A 221 29.45 -29.44 10.89
CA PRO A 221 28.55 -29.90 9.82
C PRO A 221 27.82 -31.23 10.07
N TRP A 222 28.44 -32.16 10.79
CA TRP A 222 27.83 -33.46 11.12
C TRP A 222 26.70 -33.37 12.18
N LEU A 223 26.74 -32.38 13.08
CA LEU A 223 25.72 -32.17 14.11
C LEU A 223 24.49 -31.42 13.56
N ARG A 224 24.65 -30.65 12.48
CA ARG A 224 23.60 -29.83 11.87
C ARG A 224 22.29 -30.58 11.58
N PRO A 225 22.27 -31.81 11.03
CA PRO A 225 21.04 -32.58 10.84
C PRO A 225 20.24 -32.79 12.13
N PHE A 226 20.91 -32.96 13.27
CA PHE A 226 20.26 -33.23 14.55
C PHE A 226 19.82 -31.95 15.26
N VAL A 227 20.59 -30.85 15.14
CA VAL A 227 20.28 -29.59 15.84
C VAL A 227 19.35 -28.66 15.07
N HIS A 228 19.30 -28.74 13.73
CA HIS A 228 18.50 -27.81 12.92
C HIS A 228 17.00 -27.75 13.28
N PRO A 229 16.29 -28.85 13.63
CA PRO A 229 14.87 -28.77 13.94
C PRO A 229 14.63 -27.95 15.21
N PHE A 230 15.53 -28.08 16.19
CA PHE A 230 15.47 -27.32 17.45
C PHE A 230 15.79 -25.84 17.24
N ILE A 231 16.82 -25.53 16.44
CA ILE A 231 17.18 -24.16 16.07
C ILE A 231 16.01 -23.48 15.35
N PHE A 232 15.42 -24.15 14.35
CA PHE A 232 14.33 -23.59 13.56
C PHE A 232 13.06 -23.38 14.39
N ARG A 233 12.78 -24.30 15.33
CA ARG A 233 11.69 -24.13 16.30
C ARG A 233 11.94 -22.93 17.22
N HIS A 234 13.15 -22.79 17.75
CA HIS A 234 13.49 -21.69 18.67
C HIS A 234 13.43 -20.31 18.00
N ILE A 235 13.88 -20.21 16.74
CA ILE A 235 13.79 -18.96 15.94
C ILE A 235 12.35 -18.68 15.49
N GLY A 236 11.46 -19.68 15.51
CA GLY A 236 10.09 -19.58 14.99
C GLY A 236 9.99 -19.72 13.47
N PHE A 237 11.06 -20.17 12.81
CA PHE A 237 11.16 -20.23 11.34
C PHE A 237 10.11 -21.16 10.72
N SER A 238 9.93 -22.35 11.29
CA SER A 238 8.93 -23.32 10.84
C SER A 238 7.50 -22.85 11.09
N ALA A 239 7.27 -22.17 12.22
CA ALA A 239 5.95 -21.64 12.59
C ALA A 239 5.51 -20.54 11.62
N ARG A 240 6.40 -19.58 11.30
CA ARG A 240 6.10 -18.52 10.32
C ARG A 240 5.80 -19.07 8.93
N ARG A 241 6.55 -20.08 8.46
CA ARG A 241 6.26 -20.76 7.19
C ARG A 241 4.89 -21.43 7.17
N GLN A 242 4.53 -22.10 8.26
CA GLN A 242 3.22 -22.72 8.40
C GLN A 242 2.10 -21.67 8.43
N ARG A 243 2.32 -20.55 9.12
CA ARG A 243 1.36 -19.44 9.16
C ARG A 243 1.12 -18.81 7.80
N VAL A 244 2.18 -18.62 7.01
CA VAL A 244 2.06 -18.16 5.62
C VAL A 244 1.26 -19.16 4.77
N ALA A 245 1.48 -20.47 4.95
CA ALA A 245 0.68 -21.48 4.25
C ALA A 245 -0.82 -21.36 4.58
N GLU A 246 -1.16 -21.09 5.84
CA GLU A 246 -2.55 -20.86 6.27
C GLU A 246 -3.17 -19.62 5.63
N MET A 247 -2.42 -18.52 5.54
CA MET A 247 -2.86 -17.28 4.86
C MET A 247 -3.07 -17.47 3.35
N LEU A 248 -2.24 -18.29 2.70
CA LEU A 248 -2.34 -18.53 1.26
C LEU A 248 -3.46 -19.49 0.89
N ARG A 249 -3.84 -20.39 1.79
CA ARG A 249 -4.88 -21.40 1.57
C ARG A 249 -6.22 -20.84 1.04
N PRO A 250 -6.81 -19.77 1.62
CA PRO A 250 -8.05 -19.19 1.08
C PRO A 250 -7.86 -18.58 -0.30
N LEU A 251 -6.71 -17.96 -0.59
CA LEU A 251 -6.42 -17.39 -1.92
C LEU A 251 -6.31 -18.48 -2.99
N ILE A 252 -5.63 -19.59 -2.68
CA ILE A 252 -5.51 -20.74 -3.58
C ILE A 252 -6.91 -21.27 -3.93
N ARG A 253 -7.76 -21.50 -2.92
CA ARG A 253 -9.14 -21.97 -3.10
C ARG A 253 -10.02 -21.00 -3.89
N LYS A 254 -9.97 -19.71 -3.57
CA LYS A 254 -10.75 -18.66 -4.27
C LYS A 254 -10.40 -18.60 -5.76
N ASN A 255 -9.13 -18.79 -6.09
CA ASN A 255 -8.66 -18.74 -7.48
C ASN A 255 -9.01 -20.00 -8.29
N GLU A 256 -9.41 -21.11 -7.67
CA GLU A 256 -9.98 -22.25 -8.39
C GLU A 256 -11.37 -21.94 -8.93
N THR A 257 -12.16 -21.12 -8.21
CA THR A 257 -13.56 -20.85 -8.52
C THR A 257 -13.79 -19.53 -9.27
N SER A 258 -12.85 -18.58 -9.21
CA SER A 258 -12.96 -17.28 -9.89
C SER A 258 -12.47 -17.31 -11.35
N SER A 259 -13.24 -16.71 -12.26
CA SER A 259 -12.83 -16.45 -13.66
C SER A 259 -13.13 -14.98 -14.04
N PRO A 260 -12.14 -14.19 -14.49
CA PRO A 260 -10.71 -14.52 -14.63
C PRO A 260 -9.99 -14.58 -13.27
N ARG A 261 -8.89 -15.34 -13.21
CA ARG A 261 -8.01 -15.38 -12.03
C ARG A 261 -7.24 -14.06 -11.90
N ALA A 262 -6.99 -13.63 -10.67
CA ALA A 262 -6.15 -12.46 -10.41
C ALA A 262 -4.71 -12.66 -10.93
N ASP A 263 -4.15 -11.64 -11.57
CA ASP A 263 -2.79 -11.65 -12.08
C ASP A 263 -1.76 -11.44 -10.96
N THR A 264 -1.32 -12.53 -10.33
CA THR A 264 -0.37 -12.54 -9.22
C THR A 264 0.68 -13.62 -9.41
N LEU A 265 1.87 -13.44 -8.81
CA LEU A 265 2.91 -14.48 -8.85
C LEU A 265 2.39 -15.82 -8.29
N LEU A 266 1.56 -15.78 -7.24
CA LEU A 266 0.86 -16.94 -6.70
C LEU A 266 0.16 -17.73 -7.81
N ASN A 267 -0.67 -17.08 -8.62
CA ASN A 267 -1.46 -17.73 -9.65
C ASN A 267 -0.62 -18.18 -10.84
N TYR A 268 0.43 -17.45 -11.20
CA TYR A 268 1.37 -17.88 -12.22
C TYR A 268 2.13 -19.14 -11.82
N ILE A 269 2.54 -19.24 -10.55
CA ILE A 269 3.15 -20.47 -10.00
C ILE A 269 2.13 -21.61 -10.01
N THR A 270 0.91 -21.39 -9.50
CA THR A 270 -0.15 -22.42 -9.49
C THR A 270 -0.46 -22.95 -10.88
N GLY A 271 -0.47 -22.08 -11.90
CA GLY A 271 -0.69 -22.49 -13.30
C GLY A 271 0.43 -23.38 -13.87
N ARG A 272 1.65 -23.26 -13.35
CA ARG A 272 2.83 -24.04 -13.78
C ARG A 272 3.05 -25.31 -12.96
N LEU A 273 2.41 -25.43 -11.80
CA LEU A 273 2.52 -26.62 -10.94
C LEU A 273 1.72 -27.81 -11.52
N PRO A 274 2.24 -29.05 -11.35
CA PRO A 274 1.47 -30.27 -11.61
C PRO A 274 0.17 -30.27 -10.81
N PRO A 275 -0.94 -30.83 -11.32
CA PRO A 275 -2.24 -30.79 -10.64
C PRO A 275 -2.21 -31.23 -9.18
N LYS A 276 -1.44 -32.28 -8.86
CA LYS A 276 -1.27 -32.80 -7.49
C LYS A 276 -0.64 -31.82 -6.49
N ASP A 277 0.09 -30.81 -6.97
CA ASP A 277 0.87 -29.88 -6.14
C ASP A 277 0.19 -28.49 -6.06
N ARG A 278 -0.88 -28.25 -6.81
CA ARG A 278 -1.57 -26.94 -6.89
C ARG A 278 -2.21 -26.51 -5.58
N ASP A 279 -2.66 -27.48 -4.78
CA ASP A 279 -3.29 -27.25 -3.47
C ASP A 279 -2.31 -27.29 -2.30
N ASP A 280 -1.02 -27.53 -2.56
CA ASP A 280 -0.01 -27.56 -1.51
C ASP A 280 0.38 -26.15 -1.05
N SER A 281 -0.41 -25.63 -0.11
CA SER A 281 -0.16 -24.35 0.55
C SER A 281 1.22 -24.23 1.22
N ARG A 282 1.85 -25.34 1.66
CA ARG A 282 3.18 -25.31 2.28
C ARG A 282 4.27 -25.15 1.23
N LEU A 283 4.14 -25.86 0.10
CA LEU A 283 5.01 -25.65 -1.06
C LEU A 283 4.91 -24.21 -1.56
N MET A 284 3.67 -23.71 -1.70
CA MET A 284 3.43 -22.34 -2.14
C MET A 284 4.01 -21.31 -1.17
N ALA A 285 3.85 -21.50 0.15
CA ALA A 285 4.45 -20.63 1.16
C ALA A 285 5.99 -20.57 1.05
N ARG A 286 6.65 -21.71 0.80
CA ARG A 286 8.11 -21.77 0.59
C ARG A 286 8.52 -20.98 -0.66
N MET A 287 7.79 -21.12 -1.77
CA MET A 287 8.06 -20.38 -3.00
C MET A 287 7.84 -18.87 -2.82
N GLN A 288 6.73 -18.47 -2.20
CA GLN A 288 6.41 -17.06 -1.95
C GLN A 288 7.42 -16.40 -1.01
N LEU A 289 7.80 -17.04 0.09
CA LEU A 289 8.81 -16.52 1.01
C LEU A 289 10.19 -16.43 0.36
N ARG A 290 10.52 -17.34 -0.56
CA ARG A 290 11.77 -17.28 -1.33
C ARG A 290 11.76 -16.14 -2.33
N ALA A 291 10.63 -15.88 -3.00
CA ALA A 291 10.46 -14.71 -3.86
C ALA A 291 10.57 -13.41 -3.05
N ALA A 292 9.88 -13.33 -1.90
CA ALA A 292 9.94 -12.19 -0.99
C ALA A 292 11.37 -11.93 -0.47
N LEU A 293 12.10 -12.99 -0.08
CA LEU A 293 13.51 -12.88 0.32
C LEU A 293 14.37 -12.23 -0.78
N ALA A 294 14.22 -12.71 -2.02
CA ALA A 294 15.01 -12.25 -3.14
C ALA A 294 14.67 -10.81 -3.52
N GLY A 295 13.38 -10.47 -3.52
CA GLY A 295 12.85 -9.16 -3.93
C GLY A 295 12.89 -8.07 -2.87
N SER A 296 13.05 -8.39 -1.58
CA SER A 296 12.96 -7.37 -0.51
C SER A 296 14.30 -6.71 -0.19
N ASP A 297 15.25 -7.45 0.40
CA ASP A 297 16.47 -6.85 0.95
C ASP A 297 17.38 -6.24 -0.13
N THR A 298 17.51 -6.90 -1.29
CA THR A 298 18.39 -6.44 -2.37
C THR A 298 17.85 -5.17 -3.03
N VAL A 299 16.54 -5.10 -3.25
CA VAL A 299 15.85 -3.92 -3.80
C VAL A 299 15.85 -2.78 -2.79
N ALA A 300 15.56 -3.05 -1.52
CA ALA A 300 15.60 -2.03 -0.47
C ALA A 300 17.01 -1.43 -0.32
N GLN A 301 18.07 -2.25 -0.40
CA GLN A 301 19.45 -1.76 -0.38
C GLN A 301 19.77 -0.93 -1.63
N ALA A 302 19.39 -1.38 -2.82
CA ALA A 302 19.59 -0.63 -4.06
C ALA A 302 18.87 0.72 -4.03
N LEU A 303 17.60 0.75 -3.62
CA LEU A 303 16.83 1.98 -3.45
C LEU A 303 17.41 2.92 -2.41
N THR A 304 17.78 2.40 -1.24
CA THR A 304 18.34 3.25 -0.19
C THR A 304 19.68 3.86 -0.62
N ASN A 305 20.52 3.09 -1.33
CA ASN A 305 21.74 3.63 -1.92
C ASN A 305 21.46 4.70 -2.96
N ALA A 306 20.47 4.51 -3.85
CA ALA A 306 20.07 5.53 -4.82
C ALA A 306 19.52 6.79 -4.14
N ILE A 307 18.73 6.64 -3.08
CA ILE A 307 18.22 7.77 -2.27
C ILE A 307 19.36 8.54 -1.62
N PHE A 308 20.37 7.86 -1.09
CA PHE A 308 21.56 8.51 -0.53
C PHE A 308 22.38 9.24 -1.59
N ASP A 309 22.47 8.68 -2.81
CA ASP A 309 23.13 9.34 -3.93
C ASP A 309 22.37 10.61 -4.36
N ILE A 310 21.04 10.53 -4.51
CA ILE A 310 20.18 11.70 -4.81
C ILE A 310 20.33 12.77 -3.73
N ALA A 311 20.26 12.38 -2.45
CA ALA A 311 20.32 13.31 -1.33
C ALA A 311 21.70 13.96 -1.13
N SER A 312 22.75 13.42 -1.76
CA SER A 312 24.12 13.95 -1.70
C SER A 312 24.52 14.77 -2.93
N ASP A 313 23.67 14.80 -3.96
CA ASP A 313 23.92 15.51 -5.22
C ASP A 313 22.66 16.29 -5.64
N ALA A 314 22.59 17.54 -5.21
CA ALA A 314 21.45 18.41 -5.47
C ALA A 314 21.23 18.66 -6.98
N GLY A 315 22.30 18.75 -7.76
CA GLY A 315 22.20 18.96 -9.21
C GLY A 315 21.61 17.75 -9.93
N CYS A 316 22.03 16.55 -9.53
CA CYS A 316 21.40 15.31 -10.02
C CYS A 316 19.94 15.21 -9.56
N ALA A 317 19.65 15.53 -8.29
CA ALA A 317 18.30 15.48 -7.74
C ALA A 317 17.31 16.39 -8.48
N GLU A 318 17.72 17.61 -8.82
CA GLU A 318 16.89 18.56 -9.58
C GLU A 318 16.59 18.03 -10.99
N GLN A 319 17.60 17.52 -11.69
CA GLN A 319 17.41 16.96 -13.03
C GLN A 319 16.52 15.72 -13.07
N LEU A 320 16.63 14.85 -12.06
CA LEU A 320 15.76 13.68 -11.92
C LEU A 320 14.33 14.09 -11.61
N ARG A 321 14.16 15.10 -10.74
CA ARG A 321 12.84 15.62 -10.40
C ARG A 321 12.16 16.28 -11.60
N GLY A 322 12.91 17.02 -12.41
CA GLY A 322 12.42 17.57 -13.69
C GLY A 322 11.95 16.47 -14.64
N GLU A 323 12.77 15.44 -14.89
CA GLU A 323 12.38 14.29 -15.72
C GLU A 323 11.09 13.63 -15.23
N VAL A 324 10.99 13.36 -13.93
CA VAL A 324 9.81 12.70 -13.36
C VAL A 324 8.57 13.59 -13.45
N SER A 325 8.71 14.89 -13.19
CA SER A 325 7.60 15.85 -13.25
C SER A 325 7.05 15.98 -14.67
N ASP A 326 7.92 16.16 -15.66
CA ASP A 326 7.53 16.32 -17.07
C ASP A 326 6.87 15.06 -17.63
N LEU A 327 7.39 13.88 -17.26
CA LEU A 327 6.80 12.62 -17.69
C LEU A 327 5.47 12.33 -16.97
N ALA A 328 5.33 12.74 -15.71
CA ALA A 328 4.10 12.56 -14.94
C ALA A 328 2.97 13.45 -15.47
N SER A 329 3.25 14.72 -15.77
CA SER A 329 2.26 15.66 -16.33
C SER A 329 1.77 15.26 -17.72
N ALA A 330 2.60 14.55 -18.49
CA ALA A 330 2.21 13.98 -19.78
C ALA A 330 1.31 12.73 -19.68
N THR A 331 1.05 12.19 -18.48
CA THR A 331 0.18 11.01 -18.32
C THR A 331 -1.30 11.37 -18.29
N ARG A 332 -2.13 10.54 -18.92
CA ARG A 332 -3.59 10.71 -18.91
C ARG A 332 -4.15 10.42 -17.51
N ASN A 333 -4.90 11.37 -16.94
CA ASN A 333 -5.53 11.24 -15.61
C ASN A 333 -4.53 10.92 -14.48
N GLY A 334 -3.26 11.33 -14.59
CA GLY A 334 -2.24 11.13 -13.55
C GLY A 334 -1.91 9.66 -13.24
N ARG A 335 -2.34 8.72 -14.10
CA ARG A 335 -2.06 7.29 -13.96
C ARG A 335 -0.74 6.96 -14.64
N TRP A 336 0.20 6.43 -13.87
CA TRP A 336 1.49 5.99 -14.39
C TRP A 336 1.36 4.68 -15.15
N ASP A 337 2.08 4.55 -16.25
CA ASP A 337 2.10 3.37 -17.08
C ASP A 337 3.54 2.95 -17.43
N MET A 338 3.67 1.82 -18.12
CA MET A 338 4.99 1.33 -18.53
C MET A 338 5.65 2.23 -19.58
N THR A 339 4.88 3.01 -20.34
CA THR A 339 5.39 3.96 -21.33
C THR A 339 6.18 5.05 -20.62
N MET A 340 5.59 5.66 -19.59
CA MET A 340 6.22 6.63 -18.72
C MET A 340 7.50 6.05 -18.10
N LEU A 341 7.43 4.86 -17.48
CA LEU A 341 8.62 4.27 -16.82
C LEU A 341 9.76 3.98 -17.81
N ARG A 342 9.46 3.60 -19.05
CA ARG A 342 10.48 3.35 -20.10
C ARG A 342 11.15 4.63 -20.59
N SER A 343 10.47 5.77 -20.50
CA SER A 343 11.00 7.08 -20.91
C SER A 343 11.94 7.72 -19.87
N MET A 344 12.02 7.18 -18.65
CA MET A 344 12.88 7.70 -17.58
C MET A 344 14.35 7.34 -17.78
N SER A 345 15.00 8.05 -18.69
CA SER A 345 16.40 7.88 -19.04
C SER A 345 17.32 8.19 -17.85
N LYS A 346 17.19 9.35 -17.23
CA LYS A 346 18.05 9.78 -16.12
C LYS A 346 17.85 8.88 -14.90
N LEU A 347 16.62 8.47 -14.59
CA LEU A 347 16.36 7.53 -13.48
C LEU A 347 16.96 6.14 -13.73
N ASP A 348 16.92 5.63 -14.97
CA ASP A 348 17.66 4.40 -15.35
C ASP A 348 19.18 4.58 -15.15
N SER A 349 19.71 5.74 -15.51
CA SER A 349 21.13 6.06 -15.35
C SER A 349 21.53 6.05 -13.88
N LEU A 350 20.74 6.71 -13.02
CA LEU A 350 20.96 6.75 -11.57
C LEU A 350 21.00 5.35 -10.98
N LEU A 351 19.96 4.54 -11.26
CA LEU A 351 19.85 3.18 -10.71
C LEU A 351 21.03 2.30 -11.15
N ARG A 352 21.45 2.44 -12.42
CA ARG A 352 22.62 1.72 -12.94
C ARG A 352 23.91 2.18 -12.28
N GLU A 353 24.16 3.47 -12.14
CA GLU A 353 25.37 4.01 -11.52
C GLU A 353 25.46 3.65 -10.03
N SER A 354 24.34 3.81 -9.30
CA SER A 354 24.27 3.44 -7.90
C SER A 354 24.53 1.94 -7.71
N ALA A 355 23.93 1.07 -8.53
CA ALA A 355 24.20 -0.36 -8.48
C ALA A 355 25.64 -0.71 -8.89
N ARG A 356 26.25 0.02 -9.83
CA ARG A 356 27.65 -0.17 -10.25
C ARG A 356 28.61 0.01 -9.08
N LEU A 357 28.41 1.06 -8.28
CA LEU A 357 29.27 1.37 -7.13
C LEU A 357 28.87 0.61 -5.87
N TRP A 358 27.59 0.45 -5.60
CA TRP A 358 27.07 0.06 -4.28
C TRP A 358 26.32 -1.27 -4.28
N ALA A 359 26.56 -2.14 -5.28
CA ALA A 359 25.99 -3.49 -5.32
C ALA A 359 26.26 -4.25 -3.99
N PRO A 360 25.33 -5.12 -3.55
CA PRO A 360 25.45 -5.83 -2.27
C PRO A 360 26.69 -6.73 -2.11
N PHE A 361 27.36 -7.09 -3.21
CA PHE A 361 28.52 -7.96 -3.23
C PHE A 361 29.62 -7.38 -4.14
N LEU A 362 30.88 -7.76 -3.87
CA LEU A 362 32.04 -7.42 -4.70
C LEU A 362 32.20 -8.35 -5.91
N LEU A 363 31.58 -9.53 -5.84
CA LEU A 363 31.70 -10.60 -6.83
C LEU A 363 30.35 -10.89 -7.48
N ALA A 364 30.37 -11.35 -8.73
CA ALA A 364 29.17 -11.73 -9.46
C ALA A 364 29.25 -13.14 -10.06
N MET A 365 28.08 -13.65 -10.47
CA MET A 365 27.91 -14.92 -11.18
C MET A 365 28.55 -16.13 -10.47
N GLY A 366 28.33 -16.25 -9.15
CA GLY A 366 28.82 -17.38 -8.36
C GLY A 366 28.35 -18.73 -8.89
N ARG A 367 29.28 -19.69 -9.01
CA ARG A 367 29.01 -21.08 -9.43
C ARG A 367 29.84 -22.07 -8.61
N ILE A 368 29.39 -23.33 -8.59
CA ILE A 368 30.23 -24.47 -8.22
C ILE A 368 30.54 -25.29 -9.47
N THR A 369 31.81 -25.63 -9.68
CA THR A 369 32.21 -26.57 -10.73
C THR A 369 31.64 -27.97 -10.47
N THR A 370 30.82 -28.48 -11.39
CA THR A 370 30.23 -29.82 -11.27
C THR A 370 31.02 -30.89 -12.02
N SER A 371 31.92 -30.45 -12.90
CA SER A 371 33.02 -31.20 -13.53
C SER A 371 34.29 -30.32 -13.55
N PRO A 372 35.49 -30.88 -13.77
CA PRO A 372 36.70 -30.07 -13.94
C PRO A 372 36.54 -29.05 -15.07
N LEU A 373 36.86 -27.78 -14.80
CA LEU A 373 36.76 -26.68 -15.77
C LEU A 373 38.16 -26.33 -16.28
N ARG A 374 38.38 -26.47 -17.59
CA ARG A 374 39.62 -26.04 -18.26
C ARG A 374 39.49 -24.58 -18.73
N LEU A 375 40.40 -23.74 -18.25
CA LEU A 375 40.53 -22.33 -18.61
C LEU A 375 41.34 -22.16 -19.91
N ASP A 376 41.36 -20.94 -20.46
CA ASP A 376 41.99 -20.65 -21.76
C ASP A 376 43.53 -20.78 -21.71
N ASP A 377 44.14 -20.54 -20.54
CA ASP A 377 45.57 -20.73 -20.27
C ASP A 377 45.96 -22.21 -20.01
N GLY A 378 45.00 -23.13 -20.11
CA GLY A 378 45.18 -24.56 -19.84
C GLY A 378 45.03 -24.96 -18.36
N THR A 379 44.91 -24.00 -17.44
CA THR A 379 44.67 -24.26 -16.01
C THR A 379 43.37 -25.05 -15.81
N VAL A 380 43.40 -26.05 -14.93
CA VAL A 380 42.22 -26.86 -14.63
C VAL A 380 41.71 -26.55 -13.23
N VAL A 381 40.54 -25.93 -13.16
CA VAL A 381 39.81 -25.72 -11.91
C VAL A 381 39.09 -27.04 -11.55
N PRO A 382 39.41 -27.67 -10.41
CA PRO A 382 38.82 -28.96 -10.05
C PRO A 382 37.31 -28.87 -9.84
N LYS A 383 36.62 -30.01 -9.98
CA LYS A 383 35.24 -30.18 -9.51
C LYS A 383 35.12 -29.81 -8.03
N ASP A 384 33.95 -29.28 -7.68
CA ASP A 384 33.51 -28.87 -6.34
C ASP A 384 34.12 -27.56 -5.82
N THR A 385 34.63 -26.73 -6.74
CA THR A 385 35.27 -25.45 -6.47
C THR A 385 34.26 -24.30 -6.68
N THR A 386 34.24 -23.37 -5.74
CA THR A 386 33.44 -22.15 -5.83
C THR A 386 34.16 -21.13 -6.70
N VAL A 387 33.53 -20.69 -7.79
CA VAL A 387 34.09 -19.74 -8.77
C VAL A 387 33.19 -18.51 -8.90
N TYR A 388 33.81 -17.36 -9.15
CA TYR A 388 33.16 -16.05 -9.28
C TYR A 388 33.90 -15.17 -10.31
N PHE A 389 33.28 -14.07 -10.71
CA PHE A 389 33.95 -12.98 -11.43
C PHE A 389 34.08 -11.75 -10.54
N ASP A 390 35.20 -11.03 -10.70
CA ASP A 390 35.48 -9.76 -10.02
C ASP A 390 34.61 -8.63 -10.61
N MET A 391 33.47 -8.39 -9.97
CA MET A 391 32.56 -7.32 -10.35
C MET A 391 33.06 -5.95 -9.88
N TYR A 392 33.68 -5.88 -8.69
CA TYR A 392 34.15 -4.64 -8.08
C TYR A 392 35.10 -3.87 -9.02
N ASN A 393 36.14 -4.54 -9.53
CA ASN A 393 37.07 -3.90 -10.47
C ASN A 393 36.48 -3.81 -11.88
N ALA A 394 35.66 -4.77 -12.34
CA ALA A 394 35.01 -4.69 -13.66
C ALA A 394 34.21 -3.39 -13.82
N HIS A 395 33.59 -2.95 -12.75
CA HIS A 395 32.79 -1.74 -12.72
C HIS A 395 33.59 -0.44 -12.51
N ARG A 396 34.75 -0.49 -11.84
CA ARG A 396 35.52 0.69 -11.42
C ARG A 396 36.77 0.96 -12.25
N THR A 397 37.36 -0.08 -12.82
CA THR A 397 38.55 -0.01 -13.67
C THR A 397 38.31 -0.82 -14.95
N PRO A 398 37.26 -0.51 -15.74
CA PRO A 398 37.10 -1.11 -17.06
C PRO A 398 38.21 -0.63 -17.99
N ASP A 399 38.40 -1.30 -19.13
CA ASP A 399 39.38 -0.89 -20.16
C ASP A 399 39.12 0.52 -20.72
N LYS A 400 37.93 1.10 -20.46
CA LYS A 400 37.58 2.49 -20.78
C LYS A 400 37.91 3.51 -19.68
N SER A 401 38.48 3.09 -18.55
CA SER A 401 38.81 3.97 -17.42
C SER A 401 39.85 5.06 -17.74
N HIS A 402 40.55 4.93 -18.88
CA HIS A 402 41.43 5.97 -19.41
C HIS A 402 40.67 7.18 -19.99
N ILE A 403 39.36 7.04 -20.24
CA ILE A 403 38.52 8.04 -20.93
C ILE A 403 37.75 8.90 -19.92
N GLU A 404 37.36 8.34 -18.78
CA GLU A 404 36.57 9.03 -17.75
C GLU A 404 36.78 8.38 -16.37
N ASP A 405 36.66 9.16 -15.30
CA ASP A 405 36.73 8.63 -13.93
C ASP A 405 35.51 7.74 -13.63
N MET A 406 35.79 6.45 -13.44
CA MET A 406 34.82 5.42 -13.10
C MET A 406 34.79 5.12 -11.60
N THR A 407 35.58 5.79 -10.77
CA THR A 407 35.60 5.59 -9.32
C THR A 407 34.64 6.52 -8.58
N SER A 408 34.43 7.74 -9.10
CA SER A 408 33.39 8.66 -8.62
C SER A 408 31.99 8.28 -9.11
N PHE A 409 31.00 8.75 -8.36
CA PHE A 409 29.58 8.65 -8.73
C PHE A 409 29.21 9.77 -9.70
N ASN A 410 28.61 9.41 -10.84
CA ASN A 410 27.92 10.33 -11.72
C ASN A 410 26.56 9.72 -12.10
N GLY A 411 25.48 10.20 -11.48
CA GLY A 411 24.13 9.67 -11.68
C GLY A 411 23.62 9.76 -13.12
N LEU A 412 24.17 10.66 -13.94
CA LEU A 412 23.72 10.92 -15.32
C LEU A 412 24.62 10.28 -16.40
N ARG A 413 25.72 9.66 -15.99
CA ARG A 413 26.73 9.05 -16.87
C ARG A 413 26.14 8.19 -17.98
N PHE A 414 25.21 7.30 -17.62
CA PHE A 414 24.65 6.34 -18.57
C PHE A 414 23.54 6.92 -19.45
N SER A 415 22.84 7.97 -19.01
CA SER A 415 21.96 8.74 -19.90
C SER A 415 22.77 9.50 -20.95
N GLU A 416 23.86 10.15 -20.55
CA GLU A 416 24.76 10.87 -21.46
C GLU A 416 25.42 9.90 -22.46
N TRP A 417 25.88 8.73 -22.01
CA TRP A 417 26.43 7.72 -22.90
C TRP A 417 25.38 7.15 -23.86
N ARG A 418 24.12 6.98 -23.44
CA ARG A 418 23.05 6.56 -24.36
C ARG A 418 22.81 7.58 -25.47
N GLU A 419 22.78 8.85 -25.09
CA GLU A 419 22.58 9.96 -26.02
C GLU A 419 23.74 10.07 -27.01
N ARG A 420 24.98 10.10 -26.49
CA ARG A 420 26.22 10.15 -27.28
C ARG A 420 26.33 8.96 -28.25
N ASP A 421 26.13 7.74 -27.74
CA ASP A 421 26.32 6.51 -28.52
C ASP A 421 25.10 6.21 -29.43
N LYS A 422 23.97 6.92 -29.26
CA LYS A 422 22.68 6.67 -29.94
C LYS A 422 22.18 5.23 -29.79
N LEU A 423 22.32 4.67 -28.59
CA LEU A 423 21.96 3.27 -28.27
C LEU A 423 20.76 3.21 -27.30
N PRO A 424 19.51 3.28 -27.78
CA PRO A 424 18.34 3.48 -26.92
C PRO A 424 18.09 2.32 -25.93
N ASN A 425 18.49 1.10 -26.30
CA ASN A 425 18.29 -0.11 -25.48
C ASN A 425 19.52 -0.49 -24.63
N LYS A 426 20.62 0.27 -24.72
CA LYS A 426 21.83 0.01 -23.95
C LYS A 426 21.85 0.86 -22.68
N TYR A 427 22.62 0.45 -21.69
CA TYR A 427 22.81 1.20 -20.45
C TYR A 427 21.55 1.41 -19.57
N LEU A 428 20.44 0.73 -19.85
CA LEU A 428 19.28 0.69 -18.95
C LEU A 428 19.64 -0.03 -17.65
N ALA A 429 18.95 0.28 -16.54
CA ALA A 429 19.25 -0.33 -15.24
C ALA A 429 19.06 -1.85 -15.27
N ALA A 430 18.03 -2.34 -15.98
CA ALA A 430 17.74 -3.76 -16.11
C ALA A 430 18.61 -4.50 -17.16
N THR A 431 19.42 -3.79 -17.96
CA THR A 431 20.23 -4.41 -19.01
C THR A 431 21.51 -5.00 -18.41
N THR A 432 21.72 -6.30 -18.59
CA THR A 432 22.93 -7.00 -18.10
C THR A 432 24.00 -7.09 -19.17
N GLY A 433 25.26 -7.17 -18.75
CA GLY A 433 26.40 -7.33 -19.65
C GLY A 433 27.64 -7.74 -18.89
N ALA A 434 28.72 -8.08 -19.61
CA ALA A 434 30.03 -8.26 -18.97
C ALA A 434 30.48 -6.97 -18.25
N ASP A 435 30.06 -5.80 -18.75
CA ASP A 435 30.29 -4.48 -18.19
C ASP A 435 29.26 -4.04 -17.12
N ASN A 436 28.20 -4.84 -16.88
CA ASN A 436 27.16 -4.54 -15.89
C ASN A 436 26.61 -5.83 -15.27
N LEU A 437 27.20 -6.21 -14.14
CA LEU A 437 26.96 -7.45 -13.42
C LEU A 437 26.08 -7.40 -12.15
N PRO A 438 25.45 -6.29 -11.69
CA PRO A 438 24.65 -6.31 -10.45
C PRO A 438 23.50 -7.34 -10.45
N PHE A 439 22.94 -7.62 -11.63
CA PHE A 439 21.93 -8.65 -11.84
C PHE A 439 22.51 -9.98 -12.36
N GLY A 440 23.83 -10.15 -12.38
CA GLY A 440 24.51 -11.22 -13.10
C GLY A 440 24.36 -11.09 -14.63
N HIS A 441 24.78 -12.12 -15.37
CA HIS A 441 24.67 -12.13 -16.84
C HIS A 441 24.46 -13.57 -17.37
N GLY A 442 23.79 -13.70 -18.52
CA GLY A 442 23.49 -14.99 -19.17
C GLY A 442 22.28 -15.73 -18.57
N ALA A 443 22.32 -17.06 -18.63
CA ALA A 443 21.19 -17.95 -18.31
C ALA A 443 20.70 -17.84 -16.86
N HIS A 444 21.59 -17.44 -15.93
CA HIS A 444 21.26 -17.22 -14.52
C HIS A 444 21.32 -15.74 -14.13
N SER A 445 21.07 -14.83 -15.09
CA SER A 445 20.77 -13.45 -14.74
C SER A 445 19.51 -13.37 -13.87
N CYS A 446 19.42 -12.32 -13.05
CA CYS A 446 18.31 -12.14 -12.12
C CYS A 446 16.97 -12.22 -12.88
N PRO A 447 16.08 -13.14 -12.49
CA PRO A 447 14.81 -13.36 -13.18
C PRO A 447 13.85 -12.18 -12.98
N GLY A 448 13.90 -11.51 -11.82
CA GLY A 448 13.00 -10.43 -11.45
C GLY A 448 13.48 -9.02 -11.82
N ARG A 449 14.59 -8.86 -12.55
CA ARG A 449 15.24 -7.55 -12.76
C ARG A 449 14.32 -6.48 -13.40
N PHE A 450 13.42 -6.88 -14.29
CA PHE A 450 12.49 -5.94 -14.93
C PHE A 450 11.43 -5.43 -13.96
N PHE A 451 10.88 -6.34 -13.15
CA PHE A 451 9.96 -5.98 -12.07
C PHE A 451 10.67 -5.12 -11.02
N ALA A 452 11.86 -5.52 -10.56
CA ALA A 452 12.64 -4.76 -9.59
C ALA A 452 12.93 -3.34 -10.07
N VAL A 453 13.39 -3.14 -11.31
CA VAL A 453 13.64 -1.79 -11.84
C VAL A 453 12.35 -0.97 -11.94
N ALA A 454 11.24 -1.57 -12.38
CA ALA A 454 9.95 -0.87 -12.41
C ALA A 454 9.48 -0.47 -11.01
N GLU A 455 9.56 -1.37 -10.04
CA GLU A 455 9.26 -1.12 -8.63
C GLU A 455 10.12 0.02 -8.08
N MET A 456 11.43 -0.02 -8.30
CA MET A 456 12.35 1.03 -7.84
C MET A 456 12.02 2.39 -8.47
N LYS A 457 11.69 2.42 -9.76
CA LYS A 457 11.28 3.66 -10.44
C LYS A 457 9.99 4.22 -9.85
N VAL A 458 8.97 3.39 -9.59
CA VAL A 458 7.71 3.81 -8.96
C VAL A 458 7.97 4.43 -7.58
N VAL A 459 8.83 3.80 -6.77
CA VAL A 459 9.21 4.34 -5.44
C VAL A 459 9.91 5.68 -5.55
N LEU A 460 10.91 5.80 -6.44
CA LEU A 460 11.64 7.06 -6.62
C LEU A 460 10.77 8.16 -7.21
N CYS A 461 9.85 7.84 -8.13
CA CYS A 461 8.91 8.83 -8.68
C CYS A 461 8.03 9.41 -7.58
N HIS A 462 7.42 8.55 -6.76
CA HIS A 462 6.59 8.99 -5.65
C HIS A 462 7.38 9.86 -4.66
N LEU A 463 8.61 9.43 -4.31
CA LEU A 463 9.47 10.17 -3.41
C LEU A 463 9.87 11.56 -3.96
N LEU A 464 10.22 11.64 -5.25
CA LEU A 464 10.66 12.89 -5.89
C LEU A 464 9.52 13.90 -6.11
N LEU A 465 8.29 13.40 -6.34
CA LEU A 465 7.10 14.22 -6.57
C LEU A 465 6.49 14.73 -5.25
N GLU A 466 6.30 13.84 -4.27
CA GLU A 466 5.49 14.14 -3.09
C GLU A 466 6.33 14.57 -1.87
N TYR A 467 7.65 14.33 -1.88
CA TYR A 467 8.50 14.57 -0.72
C TYR A 467 9.75 15.39 -1.03
N GLU A 468 10.21 16.08 0.00
CA GLU A 468 11.57 16.58 0.11
C GLU A 468 12.33 15.73 1.12
N PHE A 469 13.54 15.32 0.77
CA PHE A 469 14.38 14.52 1.65
C PHE A 469 15.84 14.97 1.58
N LYS A 470 16.54 14.84 2.70
CA LYS A 470 17.96 15.18 2.83
C LYS A 470 18.65 14.32 3.87
N LEU A 471 19.96 14.19 3.75
CA LEU A 471 20.80 13.57 4.77
C LEU A 471 21.10 14.59 5.87
N PRO A 472 21.04 14.24 7.17
CA PRO A 472 21.34 15.17 8.26
C PRO A 472 22.71 15.85 8.13
N SER A 473 23.72 15.10 7.65
CA SER A 473 25.09 15.60 7.44
C SER A 473 25.31 16.27 6.07
N GLY A 474 24.34 16.20 5.16
CA GLY A 474 24.50 16.54 3.74
C GLY A 474 25.47 15.63 2.97
N LYS A 475 25.99 14.56 3.58
CA LYS A 475 26.97 13.64 2.99
C LYS A 475 26.46 12.22 3.03
N ARG A 476 26.72 11.47 1.95
CA ARG A 476 26.43 10.04 1.84
C ARG A 476 26.97 9.26 3.06
N PRO A 477 26.16 8.40 3.70
CA PRO A 477 26.63 7.52 4.77
C PRO A 477 27.76 6.60 4.28
N PRO A 478 28.76 6.29 5.13
CA PRO A 478 29.86 5.43 4.74
C PRO A 478 29.36 4.01 4.43
N THR A 479 30.00 3.37 3.46
CA THR A 479 29.74 1.96 3.11
C THR A 479 30.88 1.10 3.66
N GLY A 480 30.53 0.09 4.46
CA GLY A 480 31.45 -0.90 4.98
C GLY A 480 31.63 -2.10 4.04
N TYR A 481 32.64 -2.92 4.33
CA TYR A 481 32.93 -4.13 3.57
C TYR A 481 33.29 -5.28 4.52
N TRP A 482 32.77 -6.47 4.24
CA TRP A 482 33.08 -7.69 5.00
C TRP A 482 33.24 -8.89 4.07
N GLY A 483 34.47 -9.36 3.91
CA GLY A 483 34.87 -10.35 2.91
C GLY A 483 34.52 -9.85 1.50
N VAL A 484 33.52 -10.48 0.89
CA VAL A 484 32.97 -10.11 -0.43
C VAL A 484 31.65 -9.32 -0.35
N ALA A 485 31.14 -9.03 0.84
CA ALA A 485 29.88 -8.32 1.03
C ALA A 485 30.10 -6.81 1.16
N THR A 486 29.21 -6.05 0.53
CA THR A 486 29.08 -4.59 0.71
C THR A 486 28.05 -4.33 1.79
N VAL A 487 28.46 -3.72 2.90
CA VAL A 487 27.65 -3.50 4.09
C VAL A 487 27.24 -2.03 4.16
N MET A 488 26.00 -1.74 3.74
CA MET A 488 25.42 -0.42 3.93
C MET A 488 25.11 -0.15 5.41
N ASP A 489 25.14 1.12 5.82
CA ASP A 489 24.62 1.53 7.12
C ASP A 489 23.08 1.46 7.12
N ARG A 490 22.55 0.41 7.76
CA ARG A 490 21.09 0.19 7.89
C ARG A 490 20.44 1.08 8.95
N GLN A 491 21.22 1.80 9.76
CA GLN A 491 20.75 2.73 10.79
C GLN A 491 20.84 4.19 10.36
N ALA A 492 21.39 4.46 9.16
CA ALA A 492 21.52 5.79 8.61
C ALA A 492 20.18 6.53 8.56
N LYS A 493 20.21 7.75 9.09
CA LYS A 493 19.05 8.64 9.20
C LYS A 493 18.87 9.48 7.94
N MET A 494 17.61 9.79 7.65
CA MET A 494 17.18 10.70 6.59
C MET A 494 16.12 11.64 7.16
N MET A 495 16.23 12.92 6.85
CA MET A 495 15.17 13.88 7.11
C MET A 495 14.23 13.88 5.91
N ILE A 496 12.93 13.77 6.15
CA ILE A 496 11.90 13.77 5.12
C ILE A 496 10.73 14.66 5.55
N ARG A 497 10.17 15.42 4.61
CA ARG A 497 8.92 16.15 4.79
C ARG A 497 8.10 16.10 3.52
N ARG A 498 6.80 16.33 3.62
CA ARG A 498 5.98 16.50 2.42
C ARG A 498 6.42 17.74 1.68
N ARG A 499 6.39 17.63 0.36
CA ARG A 499 6.69 18.77 -0.50
C ARG A 499 5.55 19.77 -0.41
N ARG A 500 5.89 21.01 -0.11
CA ARG A 500 4.96 22.14 -0.28
C ARG A 500 4.83 22.36 -1.77
N ARG A 501 3.66 22.05 -2.34
CA ARG A 501 3.39 22.48 -3.71
C ARG A 501 3.25 24.00 -3.68
N ASN A 502 4.04 24.71 -4.49
CA ASN A 502 3.76 26.11 -4.75
C ASN A 502 2.34 26.19 -5.30
N SER A 503 1.55 27.13 -4.80
CA SER A 503 0.28 27.55 -5.41
C SER A 503 0.44 27.79 -6.92
N ASP A 504 1.62 28.24 -7.35
CA ASP A 504 1.98 28.55 -8.74
C ASP A 504 1.96 27.34 -9.70
N ALA A 505 1.96 26.10 -9.19
CA ALA A 505 1.91 24.88 -10.02
C ALA A 505 0.48 24.35 -10.25
N MET A 506 -0.51 24.86 -9.52
CA MET A 506 -1.93 24.54 -9.74
C MET A 506 -2.56 25.62 -10.60
N GLY A 507 -3.53 25.28 -11.45
CA GLY A 507 -4.32 26.29 -12.18
C GLY A 507 -5.19 27.16 -11.27
N PHE A 508 -5.21 26.88 -9.95
CA PHE A 508 -6.05 27.51 -8.95
C PHE A 508 -5.38 27.56 -7.57
N ASN A 509 -5.87 28.46 -6.71
CA ASN A 509 -5.36 28.64 -5.36
C ASN A 509 -6.21 27.89 -4.34
N ILE A 510 -5.56 27.31 -3.33
CA ILE A 510 -6.22 26.67 -2.19
C ILE A 510 -5.81 27.43 -0.92
N GLU A 511 -6.79 27.94 -0.20
CA GLU A 511 -6.60 28.59 1.10
C GLU A 511 -7.28 27.75 2.17
N VAL A 512 -6.50 27.21 3.11
CA VAL A 512 -7.06 26.40 4.21
C VAL A 512 -7.83 27.30 5.16
N MET A 513 -9.05 26.90 5.50
CA MET A 513 -9.86 27.68 6.45
C MET A 513 -9.24 27.59 7.84
N THR A 514 -8.90 28.74 8.41
CA THR A 514 -8.49 28.85 9.81
C THR A 514 -9.71 28.87 10.71
N ALA A 515 -9.70 28.07 11.77
CA ALA A 515 -10.75 28.09 12.78
C ALA A 515 -10.83 29.47 13.44
N GLU A 516 -12.04 30.01 13.52
CA GLU A 516 -12.31 31.24 14.28
C GLU A 516 -11.98 31.06 15.77
N PRO A 517 -11.68 32.13 16.51
CA PRO A 517 -11.47 32.04 17.96
C PRO A 517 -12.60 31.31 18.68
N GLY A 518 -12.27 30.24 19.41
CA GLY A 518 -13.26 29.41 20.12
C GLY A 518 -13.82 28.24 19.31
N LYS A 519 -13.59 28.19 17.99
CA LYS A 519 -13.86 27.01 17.16
C LYS A 519 -12.69 26.02 17.24
N LYS A 520 -13.03 24.73 17.15
CA LYS A 520 -12.10 23.59 17.12
C LYS A 520 -12.18 22.82 15.80
N THR A 521 -12.90 23.33 14.80
CA THR A 521 -12.97 22.73 13.46
C THR A 521 -11.58 22.66 12.82
N LYS A 522 -11.19 21.49 12.30
CA LYS A 522 -9.87 21.27 11.67
C LYS A 522 -9.99 20.85 10.20
N PHE A 523 -11.00 21.34 9.52
CA PHE A 523 -11.31 20.98 8.14
C PHE A 523 -11.93 22.19 7.41
N GLY A 524 -11.93 22.16 6.09
CA GLY A 524 -12.37 23.26 5.23
C GLY A 524 -11.21 23.90 4.45
N ALA A 525 -11.46 24.22 3.19
CA ALA A 525 -10.61 25.10 2.38
C ALA A 525 -11.43 25.88 1.36
N THR A 526 -10.95 27.06 0.99
CA THR A 526 -11.50 27.89 -0.08
C THR A 526 -10.64 27.73 -1.33
N ILE A 527 -11.27 27.61 -2.49
CA ILE A 527 -10.62 27.50 -3.79
C ILE A 527 -11.00 28.70 -4.64
N THR A 528 -10.00 29.39 -5.19
CA THR A 528 -10.19 30.53 -6.11
C THR A 528 -9.42 30.31 -7.41
N GLY A 529 -9.93 30.85 -8.52
CA GLY A 529 -9.29 30.75 -9.84
C GLY A 529 -9.59 29.45 -10.62
N LEU A 530 -10.45 28.57 -10.09
CA LEU A 530 -10.85 27.33 -10.77
C LEU A 530 -12.15 27.51 -11.56
N ASP A 531 -12.13 27.24 -12.88
CA ASP A 531 -13.34 27.18 -13.70
C ASP A 531 -13.78 25.73 -13.93
N ILE A 532 -14.90 25.33 -13.32
CA ILE A 532 -15.44 23.97 -13.45
C ILE A 532 -15.99 23.70 -14.86
N ASN A 533 -16.41 24.72 -15.61
CA ASN A 533 -16.86 24.50 -16.98
C ASN A 533 -15.73 24.00 -17.89
N ASN A 534 -14.47 24.31 -17.56
CA ASN A 534 -13.28 24.00 -18.36
C ASN A 534 -12.12 23.43 -17.53
N ILE A 535 -12.42 22.57 -16.54
CA ILE A 535 -11.40 21.99 -15.66
C ILE A 535 -10.54 20.92 -16.37
N SER A 536 -9.22 21.09 -16.31
CA SER A 536 -8.21 20.16 -16.84
C SER A 536 -8.18 18.84 -16.03
N ASP A 537 -7.62 17.77 -16.58
CA ASP A 537 -7.47 16.50 -15.83
C ASP A 537 -6.48 16.64 -14.65
N GLU A 538 -5.48 17.50 -14.78
CA GLU A 538 -4.51 17.77 -13.71
C GLU A 538 -5.14 18.54 -12.55
N ASP A 539 -5.89 19.60 -12.86
CA ASP A 539 -6.61 20.39 -11.86
C ASP A 539 -7.70 19.56 -11.18
N LEU A 540 -8.38 18.69 -11.91
CA LEU A 540 -9.37 17.76 -11.34
C LEU A 540 -8.74 16.83 -10.30
N LEU A 541 -7.56 16.26 -10.56
CA LEU A 541 -6.85 15.42 -9.59
C LEU A 541 -6.41 16.22 -8.37
N SER A 542 -5.96 17.46 -8.56
CA SER A 542 -5.60 18.35 -7.48
C SER A 542 -6.82 18.73 -6.63
N LEU A 543 -7.96 18.99 -7.26
CA LEU A 543 -9.24 19.22 -6.58
C LEU A 543 -9.67 17.98 -5.78
N ARG A 544 -9.62 16.79 -6.38
CA ARG A 544 -9.97 15.52 -5.70
C ARG A 544 -9.16 15.33 -4.42
N ARG A 545 -7.84 15.58 -4.51
CA ARG A 545 -6.92 15.53 -3.36
C ARG A 545 -7.26 16.58 -2.31
N ALA A 546 -7.55 17.80 -2.74
CA ALA A 546 -7.93 18.88 -1.84
C ALA A 546 -9.18 18.52 -1.04
N VAL A 547 -10.20 17.92 -1.67
CA VAL A 547 -11.44 17.50 -0.99
C VAL A 547 -11.15 16.39 0.03
N TRP A 548 -10.41 15.34 -0.33
CA TRP A 548 -10.09 14.27 0.62
C TRP A 548 -9.22 14.74 1.79
N ARG A 549 -8.39 15.74 1.57
CA ARG A 549 -7.51 16.31 2.59
C ARG A 549 -8.25 17.27 3.52
N HIS A 550 -9.00 18.21 2.95
CA HIS A 550 -9.68 19.28 3.68
C HIS A 550 -11.12 18.95 4.05
N LYS A 551 -11.63 17.79 3.62
CA LYS A 551 -12.99 17.24 3.85
C LYS A 551 -14.13 18.02 3.22
N LEU A 552 -14.02 19.34 3.18
CA LEU A 552 -14.93 20.27 2.53
C LEU A 552 -14.10 21.32 1.80
N VAL A 553 -14.44 21.61 0.55
CA VAL A 553 -13.89 22.76 -0.18
C VAL A 553 -15.02 23.63 -0.72
N ILE A 554 -14.82 24.95 -0.68
CA ILE A 554 -15.71 25.95 -1.30
C ILE A 554 -15.00 26.51 -2.52
N ILE A 555 -15.49 26.17 -3.72
CA ILE A 555 -14.96 26.70 -4.97
C ILE A 555 -15.73 27.98 -5.29
N LYS A 556 -15.02 29.11 -5.23
CA LYS A 556 -15.64 30.44 -5.33
C LYS A 556 -16.09 30.77 -6.75
N GLY A 557 -17.13 31.59 -6.86
CA GLY A 557 -17.46 32.35 -8.08
C GLY A 557 -17.97 31.51 -9.27
N GLN A 558 -18.61 30.38 -9.02
CA GLN A 558 -19.16 29.50 -10.07
C GLN A 558 -20.54 29.98 -10.56
N HIS A 559 -20.72 31.28 -10.84
CA HIS A 559 -22.01 31.87 -11.25
C HIS A 559 -22.52 31.38 -12.61
N ASP A 560 -21.62 30.99 -13.51
CA ASP A 560 -21.94 30.52 -14.86
C ASP A 560 -21.77 29.01 -15.04
N LEU A 561 -21.68 28.24 -13.95
CA LEU A 561 -21.55 26.79 -14.04
C LEU A 561 -22.78 26.19 -14.73
N LYS A 562 -22.56 25.47 -15.83
CA LYS A 562 -23.64 24.78 -16.54
C LYS A 562 -24.04 23.52 -15.76
N PRO A 563 -25.36 23.19 -15.63
CA PRO A 563 -25.79 21.97 -14.94
C PRO A 563 -25.10 20.71 -15.44
N ILE A 564 -24.92 20.56 -16.76
CA ILE A 564 -24.22 19.39 -17.31
C ILE A 564 -22.74 19.31 -16.86
N LYS A 565 -22.06 20.47 -16.73
CA LYS A 565 -20.68 20.53 -16.24
C LYS A 565 -20.58 20.21 -14.74
N HIS A 566 -21.60 20.56 -13.97
CA HIS A 566 -21.73 20.13 -12.58
C HIS A 566 -21.84 18.60 -12.47
N TRP A 567 -22.60 17.96 -13.35
CA TRP A 567 -22.68 16.49 -13.43
C TRP A 567 -21.37 15.84 -13.92
N GLU A 568 -20.73 16.43 -14.94
CA GLU A 568 -19.42 15.97 -15.42
C GLU A 568 -18.36 16.03 -14.32
N LEU A 569 -18.38 17.03 -13.44
CA LEU A 569 -17.44 17.13 -12.32
C LEU A 569 -17.51 15.90 -11.42
N VAL A 570 -18.69 15.58 -10.88
CA VAL A 570 -18.83 14.47 -9.91
C VAL A 570 -18.57 13.10 -10.54
N THR A 571 -18.91 12.92 -11.82
CA THR A 571 -18.60 11.70 -12.57
C THR A 571 -17.12 11.57 -12.91
N ARG A 572 -16.41 12.67 -13.18
CA ARG A 572 -14.96 12.64 -13.39
C ARG A 572 -14.16 12.45 -12.10
N LEU A 573 -14.72 12.84 -10.93
CA LEU A 573 -14.08 12.58 -9.63
C LEU A 573 -14.11 11.09 -9.23
N ASP A 574 -15.09 10.33 -9.71
CA ASP A 574 -15.18 8.86 -9.60
C ASP A 574 -15.51 8.23 -10.97
N PRO A 575 -14.53 8.13 -11.88
CA PRO A 575 -14.76 7.72 -13.27
C PRO A 575 -15.14 6.25 -13.43
N ASP A 576 -14.92 5.43 -12.39
CA ASP A 576 -15.26 4.01 -12.37
C ASP A 576 -16.67 3.78 -11.79
N ALA A 577 -17.37 4.85 -11.38
CA ALA A 577 -18.77 4.78 -10.99
C ALA A 577 -19.61 4.33 -12.19
N GLY A 578 -20.37 3.25 -12.02
CA GLY A 578 -21.23 2.71 -13.09
C GLY A 578 -22.26 3.74 -13.61
N PRO A 579 -22.87 3.47 -14.79
CA PRO A 579 -23.82 4.38 -15.40
C PRO A 579 -25.00 4.69 -14.46
N GLN A 580 -25.33 5.97 -14.35
CA GLN A 580 -26.40 6.46 -13.49
C GLN A 580 -27.66 6.69 -14.31
N ASN A 581 -28.75 6.01 -13.93
CA ASN A 581 -30.06 6.25 -14.51
C ASN A 581 -30.85 7.19 -13.57
N PRO A 582 -31.21 8.41 -14.04
CA PRO A 582 -31.98 9.37 -13.25
C PRO A 582 -33.31 8.83 -12.72
N GLU A 583 -33.98 7.94 -13.47
CA GLU A 583 -35.25 7.34 -13.07
C GLU A 583 -35.11 6.29 -11.96
N LEU A 584 -33.92 5.68 -11.83
CA LEU A 584 -33.67 4.67 -10.80
C LEU A 584 -33.27 5.28 -9.47
N PHE A 585 -32.60 6.45 -9.47
CA PHE A 585 -32.14 7.10 -8.25
C PHE A 585 -33.29 7.30 -7.24
N MET A 586 -34.41 7.86 -7.68
CA MET A 586 -35.57 8.07 -6.80
C MET A 586 -36.20 6.76 -6.30
N LYS A 587 -36.12 5.68 -7.08
CA LYS A 587 -36.63 4.35 -6.70
C LYS A 587 -35.77 3.68 -5.62
N ASP A 588 -34.48 4.00 -5.53
CA ASP A 588 -33.59 3.46 -4.49
C ASP A 588 -33.96 3.98 -3.09
N PHE A 589 -34.50 5.21 -3.01
CA PHE A 589 -35.04 5.77 -1.76
C PHE A 589 -36.51 5.36 -1.56
N HIS A 590 -37.31 5.43 -2.63
CA HIS A 590 -38.77 5.30 -2.57
C HIS A 590 -39.34 4.54 -3.79
N PRO A 591 -39.46 3.21 -3.73
CA PRO A 591 -39.85 2.37 -4.87
C PRO A 591 -41.22 2.71 -5.50
N ARG A 592 -42.13 3.33 -4.71
CA ARG A 592 -43.49 3.70 -5.14
C ARG A 592 -43.68 5.20 -5.45
N GLY A 593 -42.59 5.99 -5.51
CA GLY A 593 -42.62 7.37 -6.03
C GLY A 593 -43.22 8.46 -5.12
N GLY A 594 -43.41 8.19 -3.82
CA GLY A 594 -44.13 9.10 -2.89
C GLY A 594 -43.37 9.56 -1.63
N GLY A 595 -42.04 9.39 -1.55
CA GLY A 595 -41.31 9.64 -0.30
C GLY A 595 -40.68 11.02 -0.11
N ILE A 596 -39.73 11.15 0.83
CA ILE A 596 -39.30 12.45 1.42
C ILE A 596 -38.72 13.43 0.39
N LEU A 597 -38.05 12.95 -0.66
CA LEU A 597 -37.52 13.80 -1.74
C LEU A 597 -38.64 14.29 -2.67
N ALA A 598 -39.62 13.42 -2.98
CA ALA A 598 -40.79 13.78 -3.78
C ALA A 598 -41.74 14.71 -3.02
N SER A 599 -41.92 14.48 -1.71
CA SER A 599 -42.69 15.39 -0.84
C SER A 599 -42.03 16.75 -0.69
N ARG A 600 -40.70 16.84 -0.84
CA ARG A 600 -39.93 18.10 -0.90
C ARG A 600 -39.88 18.75 -2.29
N GLY A 601 -40.46 18.14 -3.32
CA GLY A 601 -40.51 18.68 -4.68
C GLY A 601 -39.17 18.63 -5.44
N VAL A 602 -38.20 17.83 -4.97
CA VAL A 602 -36.88 17.74 -5.59
C VAL A 602 -37.01 17.15 -7.01
N THR A 603 -36.48 17.87 -7.99
CA THR A 603 -36.60 17.52 -9.42
C THR A 603 -35.24 17.72 -10.11
N GLY A 604 -34.92 16.86 -11.07
CA GLY A 604 -33.74 16.96 -11.91
C GLY A 604 -33.82 18.11 -12.91
N VAL A 605 -32.69 18.75 -13.21
CA VAL A 605 -32.60 19.80 -14.22
C VAL A 605 -32.68 19.17 -15.63
N PRO A 606 -33.57 19.64 -16.54
CA PRO A 606 -33.62 19.16 -17.92
C PRO A 606 -32.26 19.24 -18.63
N GLY A 607 -31.83 18.15 -19.27
CA GLY A 607 -30.53 18.03 -19.95
C GLY A 607 -29.34 17.75 -19.02
N ALA A 608 -29.58 17.69 -17.71
CA ALA A 608 -28.64 17.24 -16.68
C ALA A 608 -29.45 16.61 -15.53
N GLU A 609 -30.21 15.57 -15.82
CA GLU A 609 -31.30 15.05 -14.97
C GLU A 609 -30.81 14.57 -13.59
N ASN A 610 -29.53 14.22 -13.46
CA ASN A 610 -28.90 13.84 -12.19
C ASN A 610 -28.47 15.05 -11.32
N VAL A 611 -28.64 16.27 -11.81
CA VAL A 611 -28.46 17.51 -11.03
C VAL A 611 -29.81 17.91 -10.48
N HIS A 612 -29.96 17.80 -9.17
CA HIS A 612 -31.24 18.01 -8.49
C HIS A 612 -31.37 19.43 -7.96
N VAL A 613 -32.54 20.04 -8.12
CA VAL A 613 -32.86 21.34 -7.54
C VAL A 613 -33.37 21.14 -6.12
N ILE A 614 -32.67 21.71 -5.15
CA ILE A 614 -32.97 21.61 -3.72
C ILE A 614 -33.05 23.00 -3.12
N GLY A 615 -33.99 23.22 -2.22
CA GLY A 615 -34.25 24.55 -1.73
C GLY A 615 -35.53 24.66 -0.92
N LYS A 616 -36.04 25.88 -0.85
CA LYS A 616 -37.27 26.24 -0.14
C LYS A 616 -37.94 27.42 -0.83
N GLY A 617 -39.28 27.39 -0.90
CA GLY A 617 -40.10 28.44 -1.50
C GLY A 617 -40.35 28.28 -3.00
N PHE A 618 -41.03 29.27 -3.59
CA PHE A 618 -41.36 29.32 -5.01
C PHE A 618 -40.13 29.71 -5.84
N GLN A 619 -39.71 28.81 -6.72
CA GLN A 619 -38.50 28.96 -7.56
C GLN A 619 -38.81 29.57 -8.93
N GLY A 620 -40.08 29.57 -9.35
CA GLY A 620 -40.48 30.05 -10.67
C GLY A 620 -39.92 29.18 -11.80
N ASP A 621 -39.53 29.84 -12.90
CA ASP A 621 -38.90 29.19 -14.04
C ASP A 621 -37.40 28.98 -13.79
N HIS A 622 -36.95 27.72 -13.71
CA HIS A 622 -35.57 27.36 -13.39
C HIS A 622 -35.03 26.29 -14.35
N PHE A 623 -34.16 26.69 -15.28
CA PHE A 623 -33.54 25.80 -16.28
C PHE A 623 -34.54 24.92 -17.04
N GLY A 624 -35.69 25.47 -17.43
CA GLY A 624 -36.74 24.77 -18.18
C GLY A 624 -37.78 24.07 -17.31
N LEU A 625 -37.60 24.00 -15.99
CA LEU A 625 -38.65 23.65 -15.04
C LEU A 625 -39.55 24.86 -14.85
N LYS A 626 -40.82 24.77 -15.24
CA LYS A 626 -41.80 25.85 -15.09
C LYS A 626 -42.54 25.76 -13.76
N ASP A 627 -42.82 26.91 -13.16
CA ASP A 627 -43.62 27.04 -11.92
C ASP A 627 -43.12 26.15 -10.76
N LEU A 628 -41.80 25.95 -10.66
CA LEU A 628 -41.21 25.05 -9.66
C LEU A 628 -41.44 25.61 -8.25
N ASN A 629 -42.01 24.78 -7.37
CA ASN A 629 -42.30 25.17 -5.99
C ASN A 629 -41.87 24.09 -5.00
N LEU A 630 -40.92 24.42 -4.11
CA LEU A 630 -40.33 23.51 -3.12
C LEU A 630 -40.98 23.64 -1.73
N ASN A 631 -42.16 24.26 -1.64
CA ASN A 631 -42.79 24.76 -0.41
C ASN A 631 -43.65 23.73 0.37
N LYS A 632 -43.22 22.46 0.48
CA LYS A 632 -44.11 21.37 0.94
C LYS A 632 -43.86 20.80 2.34
N SER A 633 -42.75 21.10 3.01
CA SER A 633 -42.55 20.72 4.42
C SER A 633 -41.45 21.56 5.05
N PHE A 634 -41.78 22.21 6.17
CA PHE A 634 -40.75 22.72 7.06
C PHE A 634 -40.18 21.56 7.87
N SER A 635 -38.88 21.56 8.09
CA SER A 635 -38.24 20.42 8.74
C SER A 635 -38.37 20.46 10.25
N TYR A 636 -38.68 21.63 10.84
CA TYR A 636 -38.88 21.74 12.28
C TYR A 636 -40.05 20.88 12.78
N GLU A 637 -41.05 20.62 11.92
CA GLU A 637 -42.21 19.76 12.19
C GLU A 637 -41.82 18.28 12.42
N ASN A 638 -40.61 17.89 12.01
CA ASN A 638 -40.14 16.52 12.06
C ASN A 638 -39.31 16.18 13.32
N HIS A 639 -39.21 17.10 14.28
CA HIS A 639 -38.56 16.85 15.57
C HIS A 639 -39.54 16.39 16.65
N LEU A 640 -39.01 15.81 17.73
CA LEU A 640 -39.72 15.61 18.98
C LEU A 640 -38.84 16.11 20.17
N PRO A 641 -39.34 17.07 20.97
CA PRO A 641 -40.58 17.84 20.76
C PRO A 641 -40.51 18.69 19.48
N THR A 642 -41.64 18.95 18.85
CA THR A 642 -41.71 19.86 17.69
C THR A 642 -41.40 21.29 18.13
N LEU A 643 -40.61 22.03 17.33
CA LEU A 643 -40.39 23.46 17.58
C LEU A 643 -41.69 24.24 17.29
N PRO A 644 -42.18 25.09 18.21
CA PRO A 644 -43.34 25.93 17.95
C PRO A 644 -43.11 26.86 16.74
N PRO A 645 -44.09 27.07 15.85
CA PRO A 645 -43.92 27.95 14.69
C PRO A 645 -43.56 29.40 15.05
N GLU A 646 -44.05 29.90 16.18
CA GLU A 646 -43.74 31.24 16.69
C GLU A 646 -42.25 31.42 17.05
N GLU A 647 -41.63 30.38 17.61
CA GLU A 647 -40.20 30.35 17.89
C GLU A 647 -39.39 30.41 16.58
N LEU A 648 -39.85 29.68 15.55
CA LEU A 648 -39.24 29.78 14.22
C LEU A 648 -39.34 31.19 13.67
N GLU A 649 -40.52 31.81 13.69
CA GLU A 649 -40.72 33.18 13.18
C GLU A 649 -39.88 34.22 13.95
N ASN A 650 -39.56 33.97 15.23
CA ASN A 650 -38.64 34.76 16.03
C ASN A 650 -37.15 34.48 15.75
N GLY A 651 -36.84 33.60 14.79
CA GLY A 651 -35.49 33.27 14.37
C GLY A 651 -34.85 32.10 15.12
N HIS A 652 -35.56 31.42 16.02
CA HIS A 652 -35.06 30.20 16.65
C HIS A 652 -35.22 29.01 15.71
N THR A 653 -34.23 28.13 15.63
CA THR A 653 -34.26 27.00 14.70
C THR A 653 -33.46 25.82 15.22
N ARG A 654 -33.47 24.72 14.47
CA ARG A 654 -32.76 23.48 14.79
C ARG A 654 -32.13 22.89 13.55
N PHE A 655 -31.15 22.01 13.76
CA PHE A 655 -30.63 21.18 12.68
C PHE A 655 -31.73 20.24 12.18
N GLN A 656 -31.92 20.16 10.86
CA GLN A 656 -32.98 19.32 10.28
C GLN A 656 -32.78 17.82 10.53
N GLY A 657 -31.59 17.34 10.24
CA GLY A 657 -31.27 15.91 10.26
C GLY A 657 -29.85 15.69 9.77
N TRP A 658 -28.95 15.29 10.68
CA TRP A 658 -27.57 14.99 10.31
C TRP A 658 -27.49 13.70 9.50
N HIS A 659 -26.89 13.78 8.32
CA HIS A 659 -26.73 12.65 7.40
C HIS A 659 -25.48 12.78 6.55
N PHE A 660 -25.13 11.70 5.87
CA PHE A 660 -24.32 11.76 4.65
C PHE A 660 -25.21 11.30 3.49
N ASP A 661 -24.84 11.68 2.26
CA ASP A 661 -25.66 11.33 1.10
C ASP A 661 -25.52 9.85 0.79
N ALA A 662 -26.57 9.08 1.00
CA ALA A 662 -26.57 7.65 0.69
C ALA A 662 -27.99 7.08 0.62
N PRO A 663 -28.27 6.15 -0.31
CA PRO A 663 -29.50 5.38 -0.26
C PRO A 663 -29.50 4.36 0.88
N LEU A 664 -28.30 3.92 1.33
CA LEU A 664 -28.08 2.90 2.38
C LEU A 664 -28.78 1.54 2.10
N TYR A 665 -29.17 1.34 0.86
CA TYR A 665 -29.87 0.17 0.35
C TYR A 665 -29.56 0.08 -1.15
N SER A 666 -29.34 -1.13 -1.66
CA SER A 666 -28.99 -1.45 -3.07
C SER A 666 -27.62 -0.92 -3.53
N ARG A 667 -27.31 0.36 -3.29
CA ARG A 667 -26.15 1.08 -3.82
C ARG A 667 -25.25 1.63 -2.72
N ASP A 668 -23.98 1.80 -3.07
CA ASP A 668 -22.96 2.34 -2.18
C ASP A 668 -22.97 3.88 -2.18
N PRO A 669 -22.66 4.51 -1.04
CA PRO A 669 -22.65 5.97 -0.90
C PRO A 669 -21.61 6.61 -1.83
N PRO A 670 -21.89 7.76 -2.48
CA PRO A 670 -20.88 8.54 -3.20
C PRO A 670 -19.66 8.82 -2.34
N TRP A 671 -18.49 8.90 -2.97
CA TRP A 671 -17.30 9.46 -2.34
C TRP A 671 -17.37 10.99 -2.22
N PHE A 672 -17.99 11.65 -3.20
CA PHE A 672 -18.08 13.10 -3.28
C PHE A 672 -19.51 13.55 -3.54
N THR A 673 -19.90 14.63 -2.89
CA THR A 673 -21.12 15.37 -3.21
C THR A 673 -20.75 16.80 -3.56
N ALA A 674 -21.31 17.30 -4.66
CA ALA A 674 -21.20 18.68 -5.09
C ALA A 674 -22.54 19.40 -4.87
N PHE A 675 -22.47 20.63 -4.34
CA PHE A 675 -23.62 21.44 -3.97
C PHE A 675 -23.39 22.90 -4.31
N ARG A 676 -24.08 23.38 -5.33
CA ARG A 676 -23.96 24.75 -5.82
C ARG A 676 -25.03 25.63 -5.21
N VAL A 677 -24.63 26.75 -4.65
CA VAL A 677 -25.53 27.76 -4.09
C VAL A 677 -25.91 28.74 -5.21
N LEU A 678 -27.21 28.86 -5.54
CA LEU A 678 -27.69 29.84 -6.54
C LEU A 678 -28.41 31.01 -5.91
N ARG A 679 -29.13 30.78 -4.80
CA ARG A 679 -29.83 31.81 -4.06
C ARG A 679 -29.89 31.45 -2.58
N LEU A 680 -29.64 32.44 -1.73
CA LEU A 680 -29.75 32.34 -0.29
C LEU A 680 -30.87 33.25 0.23
N PRO A 681 -31.54 32.86 1.33
CA PRO A 681 -32.49 33.74 2.00
C PRO A 681 -31.77 34.94 2.63
N ARG A 682 -32.49 36.06 2.79
CA ARG A 682 -32.00 37.31 3.38
C ARG A 682 -32.79 37.64 4.64
N GLY A 683 -32.10 37.74 5.76
CA GLY A 683 -32.70 38.08 7.06
C GLY A 683 -31.63 38.12 8.15
N PRO A 684 -32.00 38.48 9.41
CA PRO A 684 -31.13 38.34 10.56
C PRO A 684 -30.61 36.92 10.74
N ASP A 685 -29.50 36.79 11.48
CA ASP A 685 -28.99 35.48 11.90
C ASP A 685 -30.03 34.72 12.71
N VAL A 686 -30.22 33.46 12.35
CA VAL A 686 -31.04 32.51 13.12
C VAL A 686 -30.24 31.97 14.30
N ASP A 687 -30.94 31.66 15.39
CA ASP A 687 -30.37 31.02 16.58
C ASP A 687 -30.68 29.53 16.56
N ILE A 688 -29.65 28.72 16.32
CA ILE A 688 -29.75 27.26 16.26
C ILE A 688 -29.61 26.72 17.67
N GLN A 689 -30.68 26.11 18.21
CA GLN A 689 -30.72 25.57 19.57
C GLN A 689 -30.65 24.05 19.56
N TRP A 690 -29.85 23.48 20.47
CA TRP A 690 -29.74 22.02 20.59
C TRP A 690 -30.95 21.39 21.26
N ASP A 691 -31.53 22.08 22.25
CA ASP A 691 -32.67 21.66 23.06
C ASP A 691 -32.58 20.21 23.58
N ASP A 692 -31.38 19.80 24.00
CA ASP A 692 -31.10 18.49 24.62
C ASP A 692 -30.73 18.60 26.10
N GLY A 693 -30.89 19.79 26.69
CA GLY A 693 -30.53 20.10 28.07
C GLY A 693 -29.09 20.60 28.26
N SER A 694 -28.25 20.61 27.20
CA SER A 694 -26.88 21.14 27.28
C SER A 694 -26.81 22.66 27.42
N GLY A 695 -27.86 23.37 27.00
CA GLY A 695 -27.87 24.83 26.88
C GLY A 695 -27.04 25.37 25.71
N TYR A 696 -26.61 24.50 24.78
CA TYR A 696 -25.87 24.94 23.60
C TYR A 696 -26.78 25.62 22.57
N SER A 697 -26.28 26.74 22.04
CA SER A 697 -26.81 27.39 20.85
C SER A 697 -25.69 27.96 19.98
N MET A 698 -26.01 28.26 18.72
CA MET A 698 -25.12 29.01 17.84
C MET A 698 -25.90 29.86 16.84
N LYS A 699 -25.38 31.04 16.52
CA LYS A 699 -25.93 31.89 15.46
C LYS A 699 -25.39 31.49 14.09
N SER A 700 -26.20 31.71 13.07
CA SER A 700 -25.84 31.49 11.66
C SER A 700 -26.67 32.37 10.74
N ALA A 701 -26.11 32.74 9.59
CA ALA A 701 -26.91 33.22 8.48
C ALA A 701 -28.01 32.20 8.12
N PRO A 702 -29.19 32.66 7.66
CA PRO A 702 -30.31 31.78 7.40
C PRO A 702 -30.03 30.84 6.22
N GLY A 703 -30.49 29.61 6.35
CA GLY A 703 -30.50 28.65 5.24
C GLY A 703 -29.15 28.04 4.87
N LEU A 704 -28.10 28.16 5.67
CA LEU A 704 -26.82 27.49 5.40
C LEU A 704 -26.91 25.96 5.56
N THR A 705 -25.94 25.25 4.96
CA THR A 705 -25.68 23.83 5.20
C THR A 705 -24.52 23.68 6.19
N MET A 706 -24.76 23.01 7.32
CA MET A 706 -23.79 22.83 8.40
C MET A 706 -23.07 21.49 8.29
N PHE A 707 -21.81 21.44 8.72
CA PHE A 707 -20.96 20.25 8.61
C PHE A 707 -20.25 19.91 9.92
N PHE A 708 -20.01 18.63 10.17
CA PHE A 708 -18.99 18.16 11.10
C PHE A 708 -18.12 17.06 10.49
N CYS A 709 -16.90 16.92 11.01
CA CYS A 709 -15.89 15.98 10.51
C CYS A 709 -15.87 14.69 11.34
N CYS A 710 -16.21 13.57 10.69
CA CYS A 710 -16.21 12.25 11.30
C CYS A 710 -14.80 11.68 11.52
N SER A 711 -13.80 12.17 10.78
CA SER A 711 -12.39 11.88 11.10
C SER A 711 -11.98 12.54 12.42
N GLN A 712 -12.40 13.78 12.65
CA GLN A 712 -12.10 14.49 13.90
C GLN A 712 -12.82 13.86 15.09
N LEU A 713 -14.08 13.45 14.92
CA LEU A 713 -14.80 12.64 15.91
C LEU A 713 -13.99 11.40 16.30
N TYR A 714 -13.56 10.62 15.30
CA TYR A 714 -12.80 9.39 15.54
C TYR A 714 -11.44 9.68 16.20
N GLU A 715 -10.65 10.59 15.65
CA GLU A 715 -9.27 10.82 16.08
C GLU A 715 -9.18 11.44 17.49
N GLU A 716 -10.05 12.40 17.80
CA GLU A 716 -9.90 13.29 18.95
C GLU A 716 -10.91 13.06 20.08
N LEU A 717 -12.09 12.51 19.77
CA LEU A 717 -13.22 12.47 20.72
C LEU A 717 -13.65 11.07 21.13
N LEU A 718 -13.25 10.04 20.39
CA LEU A 718 -13.42 8.64 20.81
C LEU A 718 -12.25 8.17 21.67
N SER A 719 -12.55 7.38 22.70
CA SER A 719 -11.54 6.71 23.52
C SER A 719 -10.82 5.63 22.71
N ASP A 720 -9.68 5.15 23.21
CA ASP A 720 -8.93 4.08 22.53
C ASP A 720 -9.73 2.76 22.51
N GLU A 721 -10.50 2.46 23.56
CA GLU A 721 -11.39 1.30 23.58
C GLU A 721 -12.54 1.42 22.56
N GLU A 722 -13.10 2.63 22.39
CA GLU A 722 -14.13 2.86 21.40
C GLU A 722 -13.59 2.79 19.98
N LYS A 723 -12.36 3.29 19.75
CA LYS A 723 -11.66 3.17 18.47
C LYS A 723 -11.41 1.71 18.13
N GLU A 724 -10.90 0.92 19.08
CA GLU A 724 -10.67 -0.52 18.91
C GLU A 724 -11.97 -1.27 18.60
N MET A 725 -13.04 -0.98 19.33
CA MET A 725 -14.37 -1.54 19.06
C MET A 725 -14.87 -1.14 17.67
N ALA A 726 -14.88 0.15 17.34
CA ALA A 726 -15.44 0.67 16.10
C ALA A 726 -14.66 0.21 14.86
N ASP A 727 -13.33 0.06 14.97
CA ASP A 727 -12.47 -0.48 13.91
C ASP A 727 -12.83 -1.91 13.51
N ASN A 728 -13.38 -2.68 14.45
CA ASN A 728 -13.69 -4.10 14.27
C ASN A 728 -15.20 -4.39 14.12
N SER A 729 -16.05 -3.37 14.24
CA SER A 729 -17.50 -3.47 14.28
C SER A 729 -18.16 -2.91 13.01
N TRP A 730 -19.39 -3.37 12.73
CA TRP A 730 -20.15 -2.93 11.56
C TRP A 730 -21.65 -2.76 11.86
N VAL A 731 -22.31 -2.01 10.99
CA VAL A 731 -23.74 -1.72 11.05
C VAL A 731 -24.47 -2.39 9.89
N GLU A 732 -25.65 -2.94 10.16
CA GLU A 732 -26.64 -3.33 9.14
C GLU A 732 -27.77 -2.30 9.13
N TYR A 733 -28.07 -1.78 7.94
CA TYR A 733 -29.15 -0.83 7.75
C TYR A 733 -30.50 -1.53 7.55
N ALA A 734 -31.60 -0.84 7.79
CA ALA A 734 -32.92 -1.37 7.50
C ALA A 734 -33.14 -1.57 5.99
N ALA A 735 -34.05 -2.46 5.62
CA ALA A 735 -34.55 -2.48 4.24
C ALA A 735 -35.34 -1.20 3.95
N LEU A 736 -35.11 -0.56 2.80
CA LEU A 736 -35.70 0.74 2.44
C LEU A 736 -35.67 1.74 3.63
N PRO A 737 -34.48 2.13 4.13
CA PRO A 737 -34.34 2.77 5.44
C PRO A 737 -35.17 4.03 5.66
N TYR A 738 -35.36 4.82 4.61
CA TYR A 738 -36.14 6.06 4.65
C TYR A 738 -37.65 5.85 4.66
N GLU A 739 -38.13 4.70 4.17
CA GLU A 739 -39.52 4.27 4.38
C GLU A 739 -39.68 3.64 5.76
N TRP A 740 -38.70 2.84 6.19
CA TRP A 740 -38.68 2.20 7.50
C TRP A 740 -38.87 3.20 8.63
N ASN A 741 -38.19 4.34 8.59
CA ASN A 741 -38.27 5.37 9.64
C ASN A 741 -39.21 6.55 9.33
N ARG A 742 -40.04 6.47 8.28
CA ARG A 742 -40.83 7.63 7.79
C ARG A 742 -41.81 8.24 8.80
N ASN A 743 -42.28 7.43 9.76
CA ASN A 743 -43.24 7.85 10.79
C ASN A 743 -42.56 8.27 12.11
N CYS A 744 -41.23 8.19 12.17
CA CYS A 744 -40.43 8.58 13.32
C CYS A 744 -40.10 10.07 13.28
N LYS A 745 -39.77 10.63 14.45
CA LYS A 745 -39.34 12.03 14.58
C LYS A 745 -37.86 12.10 14.96
N PHE A 746 -37.15 13.10 14.44
CA PHE A 746 -35.77 13.40 14.81
C PHE A 746 -35.68 13.90 16.26
N LYS A 747 -34.51 13.70 16.88
CA LYS A 747 -34.17 14.40 18.13
C LYS A 747 -34.08 15.90 17.88
N SER A 748 -34.25 16.72 18.92
CA SER A 748 -34.09 18.18 18.84
C SER A 748 -32.75 18.62 18.22
N THR A 749 -31.68 17.88 18.47
CA THR A 749 -30.36 18.13 17.89
C THR A 749 -30.22 17.76 16.41
N GLY A 750 -31.24 17.16 15.81
CA GLY A 750 -31.23 16.60 14.45
C GLY A 750 -30.38 15.32 14.30
N LEU A 751 -29.63 14.89 15.32
CA LEU A 751 -28.76 13.71 15.25
C LEU A 751 -29.53 12.47 15.69
N GLY A 752 -29.91 11.65 14.72
CA GLY A 752 -30.71 10.44 14.94
C GLY A 752 -32.20 10.73 15.18
N ILE A 753 -32.97 9.66 15.36
CA ILE A 753 -34.41 9.70 15.58
C ILE A 753 -34.79 9.15 16.95
N VAL A 754 -35.91 9.61 17.49
CA VAL A 754 -36.44 9.15 18.78
C VAL A 754 -37.00 7.74 18.62
N SER A 755 -36.65 6.85 19.55
CA SER A 755 -37.19 5.48 19.60
C SER A 755 -38.62 5.50 20.13
N GLN A 756 -39.57 5.64 19.20
CA GLN A 756 -41.01 5.70 19.50
C GLN A 756 -41.76 4.40 19.13
N GLY A 757 -41.07 3.40 18.58
CA GLY A 757 -41.71 2.18 18.06
C GLY A 757 -42.64 2.46 16.88
N ARG A 758 -42.31 3.45 16.04
CA ARG A 758 -43.11 3.91 14.89
C ARG A 758 -42.53 3.49 13.54
N GLU A 759 -41.42 2.78 13.57
CA GLU A 759 -40.79 2.20 12.41
C GLU A 759 -41.72 1.19 11.72
N LEU A 760 -41.65 1.08 10.40
CA LEU A 760 -42.40 0.05 9.67
C LEU A 760 -41.87 -1.35 10.02
N SER A 761 -42.78 -2.32 10.06
CA SER A 761 -42.42 -3.73 10.21
C SER A 761 -41.76 -4.29 8.95
N ASP A 762 -41.01 -5.38 9.10
CA ASP A 762 -40.39 -6.08 7.97
C ASP A 762 -41.42 -6.60 6.95
N GLU A 763 -42.62 -6.95 7.41
CA GLU A 763 -43.72 -7.35 6.52
C GLU A 763 -44.22 -6.18 5.66
N GLU A 764 -44.35 -5.00 6.24
CA GLU A 764 -44.77 -3.80 5.50
C GLU A 764 -43.74 -3.43 4.43
N LEU A 765 -42.44 -3.49 4.77
CA LEU A 765 -41.35 -3.25 3.84
C LEU A 765 -41.31 -4.30 2.72
N LEU A 766 -41.56 -5.57 3.04
CA LEU A 766 -41.64 -6.65 2.05
C LEU A 766 -42.81 -6.43 1.09
N ARG A 767 -43.99 -6.02 1.57
CA ARG A 767 -45.12 -5.64 0.72
C ARG A 767 -44.78 -4.45 -0.20
N MET A 768 -43.84 -3.60 0.20
CA MET A 768 -43.32 -2.50 -0.61
C MET A 768 -42.26 -2.92 -1.63
N GLY A 769 -41.87 -4.20 -1.65
CA GLY A 769 -40.91 -4.76 -2.60
C GLY A 769 -39.47 -4.73 -2.11
N SER A 770 -39.23 -4.70 -0.80
CA SER A 770 -37.86 -4.83 -0.28
C SER A 770 -37.29 -6.23 -0.51
N GLU A 771 -36.00 -6.29 -0.84
CA GLU A 771 -35.21 -7.51 -1.07
C GLU A 771 -34.07 -7.57 -0.05
N LYS A 772 -33.83 -8.74 0.54
CA LYS A 772 -32.83 -8.89 1.62
C LYS A 772 -31.41 -8.71 1.10
N GLU A 773 -31.17 -9.13 -0.15
CA GLU A 773 -29.89 -9.07 -0.85
C GLU A 773 -29.42 -7.63 -1.10
N LYS A 774 -30.36 -6.68 -1.09
CA LYS A 774 -30.09 -5.25 -1.26
C LYS A 774 -29.79 -4.52 0.05
N ILE A 775 -29.95 -5.18 1.21
CA ILE A 775 -29.63 -4.58 2.51
C ILE A 775 -28.12 -4.39 2.61
N LYS A 776 -27.70 -3.16 2.96
CA LYS A 776 -26.29 -2.82 3.07
C LYS A 776 -25.79 -3.02 4.49
N ARG A 777 -24.54 -3.51 4.57
CA ARG A 777 -23.75 -3.56 5.79
C ARG A 777 -22.46 -2.78 5.57
N TYR A 778 -22.14 -1.86 6.45
CA TYR A 778 -20.93 -1.04 6.36
C TYR A 778 -20.16 -1.09 7.67
N PRO A 779 -18.81 -0.99 7.64
CA PRO A 779 -18.03 -0.82 8.84
C PRO A 779 -18.43 0.45 9.58
N MET A 780 -18.25 0.50 10.89
CA MET A 780 -18.50 1.73 11.67
C MET A 780 -17.44 2.79 11.39
N VAL A 781 -16.22 2.36 11.03
CA VAL A 781 -15.09 3.22 10.67
C VAL A 781 -14.75 3.03 9.20
N TRP A 782 -14.68 4.12 8.44
CA TRP A 782 -14.35 4.11 7.01
C TRP A 782 -12.94 4.65 6.81
N ILE A 783 -12.17 3.98 5.95
CA ILE A 783 -10.83 4.42 5.56
C ILE A 783 -10.90 5.18 4.25
N ASN A 784 -10.39 6.42 4.25
CA ASN A 784 -10.21 7.17 3.02
C ASN A 784 -9.15 6.49 2.14
N PRO A 785 -9.45 6.14 0.87
CA PRO A 785 -8.59 5.29 0.05
C PRO A 785 -7.26 5.95 -0.34
N GLU A 786 -7.18 7.29 -0.36
CA GLU A 786 -5.96 8.02 -0.72
C GLU A 786 -5.17 8.44 0.52
N THR A 787 -5.82 8.99 1.54
CA THR A 787 -5.14 9.52 2.74
C THR A 787 -4.94 8.49 3.85
N GLY A 788 -5.64 7.35 3.80
CA GLY A 788 -5.62 6.34 4.87
C GLY A 788 -6.25 6.79 6.20
N ARG A 789 -6.78 8.01 6.28
CA ARG A 789 -7.45 8.54 7.47
C ARG A 789 -8.74 7.77 7.75
N LYS A 790 -9.02 7.60 9.04
CA LYS A 790 -10.19 6.89 9.56
C LYS A 790 -11.30 7.87 9.94
N SER A 791 -12.54 7.52 9.65
CA SER A 791 -13.72 8.31 9.98
C SER A 791 -14.79 7.44 10.62
N PHE A 792 -15.33 7.84 11.78
CA PHE A 792 -16.49 7.17 12.37
C PHE A 792 -17.75 7.59 11.60
N GLN A 793 -18.10 6.83 10.55
CA GLN A 793 -19.09 7.21 9.55
C GLN A 793 -20.29 6.26 9.59
N VAL A 794 -21.30 6.63 10.39
CA VAL A 794 -22.51 5.81 10.58
C VAL A 794 -23.76 6.68 10.54
N GLN A 795 -24.79 6.22 9.83
CA GLN A 795 -26.07 6.92 9.76
C GLN A 795 -27.08 6.31 10.75
N ALA A 796 -27.05 6.80 11.99
CA ALA A 796 -27.77 6.20 13.12
C ALA A 796 -29.31 6.15 12.96
N ASN A 797 -29.92 7.06 12.20
CA ASN A 797 -31.37 7.04 11.95
C ASN A 797 -31.82 5.88 11.03
N ALA A 798 -30.90 5.27 10.28
CA ALA A 798 -31.17 4.17 9.36
C ALA A 798 -30.64 2.81 9.85
N ALA A 799 -29.83 2.81 10.92
CA ALA A 799 -29.21 1.61 11.49
C ALA A 799 -30.26 0.71 12.14
N LYS A 800 -30.30 -0.56 11.75
CA LYS A 800 -31.22 -1.57 12.31
C LYS A 800 -30.52 -2.54 13.25
N LYS A 801 -29.28 -2.93 12.96
CA LYS A 801 -28.49 -3.83 13.81
C LYS A 801 -27.03 -3.40 13.88
N LEU A 802 -26.39 -3.71 15.01
CA LEU A 802 -24.94 -3.58 15.19
C LEU A 802 -24.31 -4.94 15.44
N PHE A 803 -23.09 -5.10 14.95
CA PHE A 803 -22.25 -6.26 15.17
C PHE A 803 -20.97 -5.76 15.84
N ILE A 804 -20.89 -5.95 17.16
CA ILE A 804 -19.89 -5.33 18.03
C ILE A 804 -18.84 -6.36 18.43
N ARG A 805 -17.57 -6.03 18.25
CA ARG A 805 -16.42 -6.81 18.73
C ARG A 805 -15.17 -5.92 18.84
N ARG A 806 -14.15 -6.40 19.55
CA ARG A 806 -12.89 -5.70 19.81
C ARG A 806 -11.73 -6.21 18.96
N SER A 807 -11.85 -7.37 18.34
CA SER A 807 -10.81 -7.91 17.45
C SER A 807 -11.36 -8.66 16.25
N ALA A 808 -10.54 -8.84 15.21
CA ALA A 808 -10.92 -9.55 13.99
C ALA A 808 -11.29 -11.03 14.22
N ASP A 809 -10.75 -11.66 15.26
CA ASP A 809 -10.97 -13.06 15.60
C ASP A 809 -12.13 -13.27 16.60
N GLU A 810 -12.61 -12.20 17.22
CA GLU A 810 -13.73 -12.25 18.14
C GLU A 810 -15.06 -12.41 17.40
N LYS A 811 -15.93 -13.27 17.94
CA LYS A 811 -17.30 -13.41 17.43
C LYS A 811 -18.10 -12.15 17.82
N PRO A 812 -18.76 -11.48 16.86
CA PRO A 812 -19.50 -10.26 17.17
C PRO A 812 -20.69 -10.54 18.11
N GLN A 813 -20.85 -9.68 19.10
CA GLN A 813 -22.13 -9.48 19.78
C GLN A 813 -23.09 -8.79 18.82
N VAL A 814 -24.24 -9.41 18.57
CA VAL A 814 -25.29 -8.81 17.75
C VAL A 814 -26.22 -8.02 18.65
N VAL A 815 -26.42 -6.74 18.31
CA VAL A 815 -27.41 -5.86 18.94
C VAL A 815 -28.48 -5.55 17.89
N ASP A 816 -29.69 -6.04 18.10
CA ASP A 816 -30.83 -5.88 17.19
C ASP A 816 -32.04 -5.19 17.83
N ASP A 817 -31.96 -4.83 19.11
CA ASP A 817 -32.86 -3.85 19.72
C ASP A 817 -32.54 -2.46 19.20
N VAL A 818 -33.48 -1.87 18.45
CA VAL A 818 -33.29 -0.60 17.74
C VAL A 818 -33.03 0.56 18.71
N ALA A 819 -33.61 0.53 19.90
CA ALA A 819 -33.38 1.57 20.90
C ALA A 819 -31.93 1.53 21.42
N GLU A 820 -31.42 0.33 21.70
CA GLU A 820 -30.04 0.12 22.11
C GLU A 820 -29.03 0.41 20.99
N VAL A 821 -29.32 0.00 19.74
CA VAL A 821 -28.51 0.36 18.56
C VAL A 821 -28.32 1.87 18.47
N ARG A 822 -29.41 2.63 18.59
CA ARG A 822 -29.36 4.09 18.55
C ARG A 822 -28.62 4.66 19.76
N ARG A 823 -28.83 4.12 20.96
CA ARG A 823 -28.16 4.58 22.18
C ARG A 823 -26.64 4.51 22.00
N ILE A 824 -26.12 3.35 21.58
CA ILE A 824 -24.68 3.11 21.36
C ILE A 824 -24.11 4.09 20.33
N LEU A 825 -24.75 4.21 19.16
CA LEU A 825 -24.24 5.09 18.10
C LEU A 825 -24.28 6.57 18.51
N LEU A 826 -25.38 7.02 19.11
CA LEU A 826 -25.56 8.43 19.46
C LEU A 826 -24.68 8.85 20.64
N GLU A 827 -24.36 7.95 21.58
CA GLU A 827 -23.42 8.20 22.68
C GLU A 827 -22.02 8.56 22.15
N MET A 828 -21.57 7.88 21.10
CA MET A 828 -20.30 8.21 20.42
C MET A 828 -20.45 9.46 19.56
N GLN A 829 -21.46 9.54 18.68
CA GLN A 829 -21.59 10.63 17.70
C GLN A 829 -21.88 11.99 18.34
N SER A 830 -22.66 12.05 19.41
CA SER A 830 -23.05 13.33 20.04
C SER A 830 -21.87 14.14 20.57
N ARG A 831 -20.69 13.54 20.77
CA ARG A 831 -19.49 14.24 21.26
C ARG A 831 -18.99 15.33 20.32
N ILE A 832 -19.13 15.14 19.01
CA ILE A 832 -18.77 16.15 18.00
C ILE A 832 -19.86 17.23 17.88
N LEU A 833 -21.06 16.98 18.41
CA LEU A 833 -22.20 17.86 18.23
C LEU A 833 -22.20 18.98 19.27
N ARG A 834 -21.19 19.84 19.20
CA ARG A 834 -21.05 21.05 20.04
C ARG A 834 -20.70 22.26 19.17
N PRO A 835 -21.09 23.49 19.54
CA PRO A 835 -20.88 24.67 18.72
C PRO A 835 -19.45 24.85 18.21
N GLU A 836 -18.43 24.46 18.98
CA GLU A 836 -17.03 24.58 18.60
C GLU A 836 -16.59 23.61 17.48
N TYR A 837 -17.29 22.51 17.24
CA TYR A 837 -16.94 21.50 16.22
C TYR A 837 -17.84 21.56 14.97
N ILE A 838 -18.85 22.43 14.96
CA ILE A 838 -19.73 22.63 13.80
C ILE A 838 -19.18 23.73 12.90
N MET A 839 -19.00 23.39 11.63
CA MET A 839 -18.62 24.31 10.56
C MET A 839 -19.88 24.89 9.91
N ALA A 840 -19.97 26.21 9.95
CA ALA A 840 -20.85 27.01 9.10
C ALA A 840 -20.02 27.53 7.92
N PRO A 841 -20.17 26.97 6.71
CA PRO A 841 -19.38 27.38 5.55
C PRO A 841 -19.67 28.84 5.21
N PRO A 842 -18.66 29.69 4.96
CA PRO A 842 -18.85 31.06 4.47
C PRO A 842 -19.17 31.06 2.97
N GLU A 843 -20.25 30.38 2.60
CA GLU A 843 -20.72 30.22 1.22
C GLU A 843 -21.50 31.45 0.75
N GLU A 844 -21.25 31.86 -0.49
CA GLU A 844 -21.98 32.95 -1.15
C GLU A 844 -22.78 32.42 -2.35
N GLU A 845 -23.74 33.20 -2.82
CA GLU A 845 -24.44 32.90 -4.07
C GLU A 845 -23.43 32.78 -5.20
N GLY A 846 -23.48 31.69 -5.96
CA GLY A 846 -22.52 31.36 -7.01
C GLY A 846 -21.47 30.35 -6.60
N ASP A 847 -21.23 30.10 -5.31
CA ASP A 847 -20.21 29.16 -4.89
C ASP A 847 -20.64 27.69 -5.09
N LEU A 848 -19.64 26.82 -5.22
CA LEU A 848 -19.81 25.36 -5.27
C LEU A 848 -19.10 24.70 -4.09
N LEU A 849 -19.89 24.09 -3.20
CA LEU A 849 -19.37 23.24 -2.14
C LEU A 849 -19.11 21.85 -2.67
N LEU A 850 -18.00 21.26 -2.29
CA LEU A 850 -17.63 19.89 -2.63
C LEU A 850 -17.02 19.23 -1.39
N TRP A 851 -17.57 18.09 -0.96
CA TRP A 851 -17.10 17.42 0.27
C TRP A 851 -16.86 15.92 0.11
N ASP A 852 -16.03 15.40 1.03
CA ASP A 852 -15.74 13.99 1.27
C ASP A 852 -16.93 13.37 2.02
N ASN A 853 -17.86 12.81 1.25
CA ASN A 853 -19.09 12.20 1.77
C ASN A 853 -18.81 10.93 2.61
N CYS A 854 -17.57 10.43 2.60
CA CYS A 854 -17.10 9.34 3.46
C CYS A 854 -16.53 9.80 4.81
N ALA A 855 -16.33 11.10 5.02
CA ALA A 855 -15.70 11.63 6.22
C ALA A 855 -16.44 12.82 6.87
N THR A 856 -17.53 13.26 6.28
CA THR A 856 -18.37 14.35 6.81
C THR A 856 -19.81 13.92 6.99
N MET A 857 -20.49 14.51 7.96
CA MET A 857 -21.95 14.58 7.98
C MET A 857 -22.37 16.03 7.85
N HIS A 858 -23.55 16.23 7.26
CA HIS A 858 -24.09 17.54 7.02
C HIS A 858 -25.58 17.60 7.34
N THR A 859 -26.07 18.82 7.53
CA THR A 859 -27.48 19.10 7.83
C THR A 859 -27.85 20.47 7.29
N ARG A 860 -29.12 20.67 6.98
CA ARG A 860 -29.65 22.00 6.64
C ARG A 860 -30.09 22.70 7.91
N VAL A 861 -30.08 24.02 7.89
CA VAL A 861 -30.67 24.86 8.94
C VAL A 861 -31.95 25.49 8.38
N ASP A 862 -33.06 25.34 9.10
CA ASP A 862 -34.34 25.95 8.71
C ASP A 862 -34.38 27.43 9.13
N TYR A 863 -35.30 28.19 8.55
CA TYR A 863 -35.41 29.63 8.75
C TYR A 863 -36.84 30.13 8.42
N PRO A 864 -37.28 31.30 8.92
CA PRO A 864 -38.59 31.86 8.60
C PRO A 864 -38.84 31.96 7.09
N ALA A 865 -40.02 31.58 6.62
CA ALA A 865 -40.32 31.61 5.19
C ALA A 865 -40.23 33.04 4.60
N HIS A 866 -40.50 34.06 5.40
CA HIS A 866 -40.46 35.45 4.99
C HIS A 866 -39.03 35.99 4.75
N TYR A 867 -37.97 35.24 5.12
CA TYR A 867 -36.58 35.58 4.75
C TYR A 867 -36.27 35.25 3.28
N GLY A 868 -37.20 34.64 2.55
CA GLY A 868 -37.09 34.41 1.10
C GLY A 868 -36.70 32.99 0.73
N ILE A 869 -36.32 32.80 -0.53
CA ILE A 869 -36.13 31.48 -1.11
C ILE A 869 -34.66 31.02 -1.01
N LYS A 870 -34.47 29.70 -0.87
CA LYS A 870 -33.17 29.05 -1.08
C LYS A 870 -33.24 28.25 -2.37
N THR A 871 -32.20 28.36 -3.19
CA THR A 871 -32.07 27.61 -4.45
C THR A 871 -30.66 27.05 -4.56
N CYS A 872 -30.55 25.73 -4.67
CA CYS A 872 -29.28 25.03 -4.82
C CYS A 872 -29.40 23.93 -5.87
N HIS A 873 -28.26 23.57 -6.47
CA HIS A 873 -28.12 22.35 -7.27
C HIS A 873 -27.28 21.34 -6.48
N GLN A 874 -27.72 20.09 -6.39
CA GLN A 874 -26.94 19.00 -5.82
C GLN A 874 -26.65 17.94 -6.89
N ALA A 875 -25.42 17.43 -6.92
CA ALA A 875 -25.00 16.33 -7.76
C ALA A 875 -24.11 15.37 -6.98
N ALA A 876 -24.34 14.07 -7.13
CA ALA A 876 -23.49 13.01 -6.59
C ALA A 876 -23.69 11.71 -7.39
N THR A 877 -22.65 10.88 -7.47
CA THR A 877 -22.72 9.55 -8.11
C THR A 877 -23.11 8.47 -7.11
N ASN A 878 -23.29 7.22 -7.53
CA ASN A 878 -23.01 6.09 -6.63
C ASN A 878 -21.51 5.84 -6.66
N ALA A 879 -20.92 5.38 -5.56
CA ALA A 879 -19.51 5.04 -5.59
C ALA A 879 -19.21 3.80 -6.46
N SER A 880 -18.06 3.83 -7.11
CA SER A 880 -17.43 2.68 -7.78
C SER A 880 -17.10 1.54 -6.81
N GLN A 881 -16.86 1.87 -5.54
CA GLN A 881 -16.53 0.91 -4.49
C GLN A 881 -17.17 1.32 -3.15
N GLY A 882 -17.70 0.33 -2.43
CA GLY A 882 -18.21 0.52 -1.07
C GLY A 882 -17.12 0.89 -0.04
N PRO A 883 -17.53 1.28 1.18
CA PRO A 883 -16.61 1.70 2.24
C PRO A 883 -15.54 0.66 2.59
N ILE A 884 -14.30 1.13 2.82
CA ILE A 884 -13.17 0.28 3.21
C ILE A 884 -13.08 0.21 4.74
N ALA A 885 -13.10 -1.01 5.29
CA ALA A 885 -12.99 -1.28 6.72
C ALA A 885 -11.52 -1.34 7.20
N PRO A 886 -11.20 -0.93 8.44
CA PRO A 886 -9.91 -1.19 9.08
C PRO A 886 -9.63 -2.66 9.36
N SER A 887 -10.68 -3.42 9.66
CA SER A 887 -10.62 -4.84 9.99
C SER A 887 -11.49 -5.66 9.03
N PRO A 888 -11.10 -6.89 8.65
CA PRO A 888 -11.91 -7.73 7.77
C PRO A 888 -13.30 -7.98 8.34
N MET A 889 -14.33 -7.65 7.57
CA MET A 889 -15.71 -8.03 7.88
C MET A 889 -15.96 -9.48 7.42
N PRO A 890 -16.64 -10.33 8.21
CA PRO A 890 -17.02 -11.66 7.77
C PRO A 890 -17.82 -11.60 6.47
N ALA A 891 -17.46 -12.42 5.49
CA ALA A 891 -18.31 -12.65 4.34
C ALA A 891 -19.62 -13.31 4.82
N VAL A 892 -20.75 -12.81 4.33
CA VAL A 892 -22.08 -13.36 4.63
C VAL A 892 -22.41 -14.46 3.65
#